data_AF-A0A5B9M4B7-F1
#
_entry.id   AF-A0A5B9M4B7-F1
#
_cell.length_a   1.000
_cell.length_b   1.000
_cell.length_c   1.000
_cell.angle_alpha   90.00
_cell.angle_beta   90.00
_cell.angle_gamma   90.00
#
_symmetry.space_group_name_H-M   'P 1'
#
loop_
_entity.id
_entity.type
_entity.pdbx_description
1 polymer ?
#
loop_
_entity_poly.entity_id
_entity_poly.type
_entity_poly.pdbx_seq_one_letter_code
_entity_poly.pdbx_strand_id
1 'polypeptide(L)'
;MVDSRGYGVFLDGGNTLRNVVLDNVTVTGSSGHGVYVSMSAADGGNLTVKNTTISGSNGVGLRLVDVRGVVTLGDNTVSASTDWGLWLRGAGNPELTIQNNTITSNSKGMYLQGVTGSEFIDNTITSTTGPDLQADPDKSNTFTRLRVGLLHPTLVSSRYTAGIILRGVESPPADPAGWVNITKYVDISSAGATILDYLRFHYTPGDVADKNETGLRVFHHTSGTWNQLPETGVNTTERYVYADNINTFSTFAPLTEKYPTTTTLQGAQAVAGEIAELVATLTSQGGPVEGREIRFYLEGVLLGSALTDNTGTARFTTTAGAPGTYATRAEFPGDDTHLPSEDTSTLHILKPATFNLDNLTVTPATGVAPLRINVTVNVTNTGEVAGVCRVNLTVDGVVVAFRDITLNPASSAELSFLRDLTDPGVYMVGVDGLAPVAVTVLKPATFVLDNLEVDPVTGLEPLNVNVAVDVTNTGEVAGDYTASLLVNGAVVSQRTLTVNAGETIRVTFTRVLSRGTYNVTVDGLAPVAVTVLKPATFQLSNLRVSPLSGPAPLGITVTVSITNAGDLAGSYTADLMVNGIKVDSRTVNLNGGESTTVTYTRTLSTGTYRVTVDGLPPITVTVTSSGITVDQVISAARYMTWYYGKYRRLPVTVRIAGRNYSPPEVLDILVRTAINLLPAVRDLSHPEPWATPPHLTVYTCQVNFT
;
A
#
# COMPACT_ATOMS: atom_id res chain seq x y z
N MET A 1 -80.87 17.40 -73.56
CA MET A 1 -82.11 16.90 -72.94
C MET A 1 -81.88 15.43 -72.65
N VAL A 2 -82.12 14.99 -71.41
CA VAL A 2 -82.03 13.57 -71.04
C VAL A 2 -83.06 12.83 -71.88
N ASP A 3 -82.58 11.94 -72.74
CA ASP A 3 -83.47 11.07 -73.51
C ASP A 3 -84.26 10.18 -72.53
N SER A 4 -85.47 9.75 -72.91
CA SER A 4 -86.22 8.66 -72.28
C SER A 4 -85.39 7.40 -71.93
N ARG A 5 -84.26 7.21 -72.63
CA ARG A 5 -83.26 6.15 -72.41
C ARG A 5 -82.26 6.41 -71.27
N GLY A 6 -82.27 7.59 -70.65
CA GLY A 6 -81.39 7.94 -69.53
C GLY A 6 -79.97 8.36 -69.92
N TYR A 7 -79.74 8.74 -71.18
CA TYR A 7 -78.43 9.14 -71.69
C TYR A 7 -78.17 10.64 -71.49
N GLY A 8 -76.93 11.02 -71.14
CA GLY A 8 -76.54 12.42 -70.95
C GLY A 8 -76.50 13.21 -72.26
N VAL A 9 -75.66 12.78 -73.20
CA VAL A 9 -75.63 13.25 -74.59
C VAL A 9 -75.87 12.06 -75.52
N PHE A 10 -76.83 12.20 -76.42
CA PHE A 10 -77.18 11.16 -77.37
C PHE A 10 -77.26 11.72 -78.78
N LEU A 11 -76.37 11.23 -79.65
CA LEU A 11 -76.30 11.56 -81.07
C LEU A 11 -76.38 10.25 -81.86
N ASP A 12 -77.58 9.91 -82.30
CA ASP A 12 -77.85 8.78 -83.16
C ASP A 12 -78.88 9.26 -84.17
N GLY A 13 -78.58 9.05 -85.43
CA GLY A 13 -79.47 9.44 -86.50
C GLY A 13 -79.64 8.26 -87.42
N GLY A 14 -80.87 7.97 -87.81
CA GLY A 14 -81.13 7.42 -89.14
C GLY A 14 -80.67 8.35 -90.29
N ASN A 15 -79.93 9.42 -89.98
CA ASN A 15 -79.35 10.44 -90.84
C ASN A 15 -77.83 10.50 -90.63
N THR A 16 -77.10 10.97 -91.63
CA THR A 16 -75.64 11.08 -91.61
C THR A 16 -75.13 12.13 -90.62
N LEU A 17 -74.30 11.72 -89.65
CA LEU A 17 -73.54 12.63 -88.78
C LEU A 17 -72.20 13.00 -89.44
N ARG A 18 -71.87 14.29 -89.49
CA ARG A 18 -70.59 14.80 -90.03
C ARG A 18 -70.06 15.93 -89.16
N ASN A 19 -68.75 15.93 -88.91
CA ASN A 19 -68.05 17.01 -88.20
C ASN A 19 -68.64 17.31 -86.81
N VAL A 20 -68.93 16.25 -86.06
CA VAL A 20 -69.47 16.37 -84.69
C VAL A 20 -68.35 16.86 -83.77
N VAL A 21 -68.63 17.90 -82.99
CA VAL A 21 -67.68 18.44 -81.99
C VAL A 21 -68.36 18.51 -80.63
N LEU A 22 -67.80 17.80 -79.66
CA LEU A 22 -68.09 17.93 -78.24
C LEU A 22 -66.85 18.56 -77.58
N ASP A 23 -66.96 19.80 -77.15
CA ASP A 23 -65.86 20.55 -76.53
C ASP A 23 -66.35 21.16 -75.22
N ASN A 24 -65.59 20.95 -74.15
CA ASN A 24 -65.90 21.48 -72.82
C ASN A 24 -67.29 21.04 -72.29
N VAL A 25 -67.66 19.78 -72.54
CA VAL A 25 -68.94 19.20 -72.11
C VAL A 25 -68.77 18.53 -70.75
N THR A 26 -69.76 18.68 -69.87
CA THR A 26 -69.82 17.95 -68.59
C THR A 26 -71.09 17.13 -68.51
N VAL A 27 -70.96 15.82 -68.27
CA VAL A 27 -72.06 14.88 -68.05
C VAL A 27 -71.87 14.17 -66.71
N THR A 28 -72.88 14.20 -65.84
CA THR A 28 -72.80 13.55 -64.52
C THR A 28 -74.08 12.75 -64.22
N GLY A 29 -73.96 11.60 -63.58
CA GLY A 29 -75.09 10.87 -63.00
C GLY A 29 -76.09 10.30 -64.02
N SER A 30 -75.65 9.90 -65.21
CA SER A 30 -76.54 9.35 -66.23
C SER A 30 -77.08 7.97 -65.82
N SER A 31 -78.38 7.73 -65.95
CA SER A 31 -78.98 6.43 -65.63
C SER A 31 -78.77 5.37 -66.72
N GLY A 32 -78.22 5.76 -67.88
CA GLY A 32 -77.68 4.90 -68.92
C GLY A 32 -76.24 5.32 -69.30
N HIS A 33 -75.95 5.46 -70.61
CA HIS A 33 -74.67 5.97 -71.10
C HIS A 33 -74.46 7.46 -70.81
N GLY A 34 -73.21 7.87 -70.55
CA GLY A 34 -72.88 9.28 -70.38
C GLY A 34 -73.00 10.06 -71.69
N VAL A 35 -72.11 9.77 -72.63
CA VAL A 35 -72.16 10.27 -74.01
C VAL A 35 -72.26 9.09 -74.95
N TYR A 36 -73.24 9.10 -75.85
CA TYR A 36 -73.41 8.08 -76.87
C TYR A 36 -73.50 8.70 -78.26
N VAL A 37 -72.53 8.40 -79.12
CA VAL A 37 -72.49 8.80 -80.54
C VAL A 37 -72.50 7.56 -81.42
N SER A 38 -73.40 7.53 -82.40
CA SER A 38 -73.60 6.43 -83.36
C SER A 38 -73.53 6.97 -84.78
N MET A 39 -72.51 6.58 -85.56
CA MET A 39 -72.25 7.06 -86.94
C MET A 39 -72.40 5.93 -87.99
N SER A 40 -73.49 5.17 -87.90
CA SER A 40 -73.73 3.98 -88.72
C SER A 40 -73.79 4.24 -90.24
N ALA A 41 -74.22 5.44 -90.65
CA ALA A 41 -74.29 5.85 -92.06
C ALA A 41 -72.92 5.81 -92.76
N ALA A 42 -72.86 5.23 -93.97
CA ALA A 42 -71.61 5.00 -94.70
C ALA A 42 -70.89 6.30 -95.11
N ASP A 43 -71.61 7.42 -95.21
CA ASP A 43 -71.10 8.73 -95.60
C ASP A 43 -70.86 9.66 -94.38
N GLY A 44 -70.76 9.09 -93.18
CA GLY A 44 -70.40 9.80 -91.94
C GLY A 44 -69.04 10.50 -92.01
N GLY A 45 -68.89 11.59 -91.26
CA GLY A 45 -67.69 12.44 -91.25
C GLY A 45 -66.87 12.33 -89.96
N ASN A 46 -66.18 13.42 -89.62
CA ASN A 46 -65.27 13.48 -88.48
C ASN A 46 -66.00 13.62 -87.12
N LEU A 47 -65.34 13.19 -86.04
CA LEU A 47 -65.78 13.36 -84.65
C LEU A 47 -64.63 13.92 -83.80
N THR A 48 -64.90 14.97 -83.03
CA THR A 48 -63.98 15.49 -82.02
C THR A 48 -64.67 15.51 -80.66
N VAL A 49 -64.07 14.87 -79.66
CA VAL A 49 -64.44 15.01 -78.25
C VAL A 49 -63.22 15.51 -77.51
N LYS A 50 -63.30 16.72 -76.94
CA LYS A 50 -62.19 17.28 -76.19
C LYS A 50 -62.64 18.04 -74.95
N ASN A 51 -61.74 18.15 -73.98
CA ASN A 51 -61.99 18.84 -72.71
C ASN A 51 -63.29 18.38 -72.01
N THR A 52 -63.73 17.15 -72.24
CA THR A 52 -65.05 16.67 -71.81
C THR A 52 -64.93 15.82 -70.57
N THR A 53 -65.80 16.06 -69.58
CA THR A 53 -65.87 15.31 -68.33
C THR A 53 -67.16 14.49 -68.27
N ILE A 54 -67.04 13.18 -68.08
CA ILE A 54 -68.17 12.25 -67.95
C ILE A 54 -67.99 11.46 -66.65
N SER A 55 -68.94 11.53 -65.74
CA SER A 55 -68.85 10.79 -64.48
C SER A 55 -70.17 10.14 -64.02
N GLY A 56 -70.07 9.00 -63.34
CA GLY A 56 -71.22 8.37 -62.67
C GLY A 56 -72.29 7.84 -63.63
N SER A 57 -71.90 7.20 -64.73
CA SER A 57 -72.84 6.64 -65.72
C SER A 57 -73.21 5.21 -65.37
N ASN A 58 -74.51 4.88 -65.33
CA ASN A 58 -75.00 3.51 -65.17
C ASN A 58 -75.01 2.75 -66.52
N GLY A 59 -73.85 2.71 -67.16
CA GLY A 59 -73.59 2.11 -68.46
C GLY A 59 -72.17 2.48 -68.89
N VAL A 60 -71.91 2.50 -70.20
CA VAL A 60 -70.65 3.05 -70.74
C VAL A 60 -70.57 4.57 -70.53
N GLY A 61 -69.42 5.08 -70.09
CA GLY A 61 -69.18 6.52 -69.94
C GLY A 61 -69.21 7.25 -71.29
N LEU A 62 -68.24 6.96 -72.17
CA LEU A 62 -68.20 7.43 -73.55
C LEU A 62 -68.37 6.26 -74.52
N ARG A 63 -69.51 6.18 -75.19
CA ARG A 63 -69.85 5.14 -76.14
C ARG A 63 -69.83 5.69 -77.57
N LEU A 64 -68.91 5.19 -78.38
CA LEU A 64 -68.71 5.60 -79.77
C LEU A 64 -68.92 4.38 -80.67
N VAL A 65 -69.98 4.39 -81.46
CA VAL A 65 -70.39 3.27 -82.33
C VAL A 65 -70.26 3.66 -83.79
N ASP A 66 -69.58 2.81 -84.56
CA ASP A 66 -69.38 2.93 -86.00
C ASP A 66 -68.79 4.28 -86.43
N VAL A 67 -67.90 4.85 -85.61
CA VAL A 67 -67.25 6.13 -85.93
C VAL A 67 -66.37 6.00 -87.18
N ARG A 68 -66.35 7.06 -87.99
CA ARG A 68 -65.70 7.12 -89.31
C ARG A 68 -64.83 8.37 -89.44
N GLY A 69 -64.09 8.47 -90.53
CA GLY A 69 -63.25 9.64 -90.84
C GLY A 69 -62.14 9.83 -89.81
N VAL A 70 -61.89 11.09 -89.45
CA VAL A 70 -60.94 11.47 -88.40
C VAL A 70 -61.68 11.56 -87.07
N VAL A 71 -61.22 10.81 -86.07
CA VAL A 71 -61.77 10.80 -84.72
C VAL A 71 -60.71 11.26 -83.72
N THR A 72 -60.95 12.40 -83.07
CA THR A 72 -60.02 12.99 -82.11
C THR A 72 -60.62 12.96 -80.70
N LEU A 73 -59.95 12.30 -79.76
CA LEU A 73 -60.27 12.35 -78.33
C LEU A 73 -59.09 12.98 -77.57
N GLY A 74 -59.26 14.21 -77.09
CA GLY A 74 -58.19 14.97 -76.42
C GLY A 74 -58.59 15.48 -75.04
N ASP A 75 -57.76 15.25 -74.02
CA ASP A 75 -57.93 15.89 -72.70
C ASP A 75 -59.31 15.61 -72.05
N ASN A 76 -59.86 14.42 -72.26
CA ASN A 76 -61.16 14.03 -71.68
C ASN A 76 -60.98 13.25 -70.37
N THR A 77 -61.94 13.40 -69.47
CA THR A 77 -62.02 12.62 -68.22
C THR A 77 -63.29 11.78 -68.20
N VAL A 78 -63.16 10.45 -68.05
CA VAL A 78 -64.29 9.53 -67.94
C VAL A 78 -64.15 8.65 -66.71
N SER A 79 -65.09 8.76 -65.76
CA SER A 79 -64.98 8.07 -64.49
C SER A 79 -66.27 7.51 -63.91
N ALA A 80 -66.13 6.58 -62.96
CA ALA A 80 -67.25 6.03 -62.18
C ALA A 80 -68.40 5.46 -63.03
N SER A 81 -68.08 4.86 -64.18
CA SER A 81 -69.05 4.18 -65.05
C SER A 81 -69.20 2.70 -64.64
N THR A 82 -70.43 2.19 -64.63
CA THR A 82 -70.72 0.81 -64.20
C THR A 82 -70.36 -0.26 -65.23
N ASP A 83 -69.94 0.12 -66.44
CA ASP A 83 -69.38 -0.78 -67.46
C ASP A 83 -68.03 -0.24 -67.97
N TRP A 84 -67.86 -0.05 -69.28
CA TRP A 84 -66.66 0.55 -69.86
C TRP A 84 -66.59 2.06 -69.63
N GLY A 85 -65.41 2.60 -69.32
CA GLY A 85 -65.18 4.03 -69.38
C GLY A 85 -65.28 4.55 -70.81
N LEU A 86 -64.54 3.94 -71.73
CA LEU A 86 -64.62 4.20 -73.16
C LEU A 86 -64.93 2.91 -73.92
N TRP A 87 -65.95 2.94 -74.76
CA TRP A 87 -66.23 1.89 -75.73
C TRP A 87 -66.20 2.51 -77.12
N LEU A 88 -65.26 2.10 -77.97
CA LEU A 88 -65.06 2.65 -79.30
C LEU A 88 -65.06 1.54 -80.34
N ARG A 89 -66.02 1.63 -81.28
CA ARG A 89 -66.04 0.82 -82.49
C ARG A 89 -65.91 1.69 -83.74
N GLY A 90 -64.85 1.48 -84.51
CA GLY A 90 -64.62 2.10 -85.80
C GLY A 90 -65.33 1.36 -86.95
N ALA A 91 -65.77 2.10 -87.97
CA ALA A 91 -66.31 1.53 -89.20
C ALA A 91 -65.52 2.01 -90.42
N GLY A 92 -64.90 1.07 -91.15
CA GLY A 92 -64.04 1.40 -92.30
C GLY A 92 -62.63 1.88 -91.91
N ASN A 93 -62.16 1.50 -90.72
CA ASN A 93 -60.85 1.87 -90.16
C ASN A 93 -60.62 3.39 -90.06
N PRO A 94 -61.33 4.09 -89.16
CA PRO A 94 -61.13 5.53 -88.98
C PRO A 94 -59.69 5.85 -88.52
N GLU A 95 -59.24 7.07 -88.84
CA GLU A 95 -58.00 7.62 -88.31
C GLU A 95 -58.26 8.14 -86.89
N LEU A 96 -57.63 7.53 -85.88
CA LEU A 96 -57.79 7.95 -84.49
C LEU A 96 -56.60 8.75 -84.00
N THR A 97 -56.88 9.85 -83.29
CA THR A 97 -55.93 10.55 -82.43
C THR A 97 -56.50 10.60 -81.02
N ILE A 98 -56.04 9.71 -80.14
CA ILE A 98 -56.53 9.61 -78.77
C ILE A 98 -55.39 9.97 -77.82
N GLN A 99 -55.47 11.18 -77.25
CA GLN A 99 -54.39 11.75 -76.47
C GLN A 99 -54.83 12.36 -75.14
N ASN A 100 -54.01 12.21 -74.11
CA ASN A 100 -54.20 12.84 -72.79
C ASN A 100 -55.55 12.55 -72.12
N ASN A 101 -56.18 11.40 -72.39
CA ASN A 101 -57.46 11.06 -71.78
C ASN A 101 -57.25 10.34 -70.44
N THR A 102 -58.09 10.65 -69.46
CA THR A 102 -58.11 10.03 -68.14
C THR A 102 -59.39 9.21 -67.97
N ILE A 103 -59.29 7.89 -68.11
CA ILE A 103 -60.41 6.94 -68.02
C ILE A 103 -60.18 6.07 -66.77
N THR A 104 -60.80 6.42 -65.65
CA THR A 104 -60.45 5.85 -64.34
C THR A 104 -61.66 5.50 -63.49
N SER A 105 -61.52 4.59 -62.52
CA SER A 105 -62.61 4.22 -61.60
C SER A 105 -63.87 3.68 -62.30
N ASN A 106 -63.75 3.16 -63.51
CA ASN A 106 -64.83 2.48 -64.23
C ASN A 106 -64.77 0.97 -63.95
N SER A 107 -65.83 0.21 -64.23
CA SER A 107 -65.77 -1.25 -64.09
C SER A 107 -64.74 -1.86 -65.04
N LYS A 108 -64.68 -1.35 -66.28
CA LYS A 108 -63.67 -1.66 -67.29
C LYS A 108 -63.14 -0.36 -67.89
N GLY A 109 -61.88 -0.32 -68.34
CA GLY A 109 -61.24 0.90 -68.80
C GLY A 109 -61.68 1.29 -70.21
N MET A 110 -61.01 0.75 -71.22
CA MET A 110 -61.28 1.02 -72.64
C MET A 110 -61.48 -0.26 -73.45
N TYR A 111 -62.54 -0.28 -74.26
CA TYR A 111 -62.78 -1.28 -75.30
C TYR A 111 -62.59 -0.68 -76.67
N LEU A 112 -61.84 -1.38 -77.53
CA LEU A 112 -61.53 -0.98 -78.90
C LEU A 112 -61.89 -2.10 -79.88
N GLN A 113 -62.54 -1.72 -80.99
CA GLN A 113 -62.89 -2.61 -82.09
C GLN A 113 -62.95 -1.88 -83.44
N GLY A 114 -62.56 -2.53 -84.53
CA GLY A 114 -62.64 -1.99 -85.89
C GLY A 114 -61.60 -0.90 -86.19
N VAL A 115 -60.47 -0.92 -85.49
CA VAL A 115 -59.42 0.11 -85.52
C VAL A 115 -58.06 -0.55 -85.75
N THR A 116 -57.31 -0.08 -86.73
CA THR A 116 -56.03 -0.64 -87.13
C THR A 116 -55.03 0.46 -87.45
N GLY A 117 -53.80 0.32 -86.93
CA GLY A 117 -52.70 1.25 -87.20
C GLY A 117 -52.86 2.64 -86.56
N SER A 118 -53.65 2.76 -85.49
CA SER A 118 -53.89 4.03 -84.78
C SER A 118 -52.93 4.26 -83.61
N GLU A 119 -52.76 5.52 -83.23
CA GLU A 119 -51.89 5.95 -82.14
C GLU A 119 -52.69 6.49 -80.93
N PHE A 120 -52.28 6.03 -79.75
CA PHE A 120 -52.84 6.40 -78.46
C PHE A 120 -51.72 6.93 -77.58
N ILE A 121 -51.76 8.21 -77.21
CA ILE A 121 -50.61 8.88 -76.57
C ILE A 121 -51.02 9.42 -75.20
N ASP A 122 -50.23 9.15 -74.16
CA ASP A 122 -50.39 9.77 -72.82
C ASP A 122 -51.77 9.56 -72.16
N ASN A 123 -52.42 8.44 -72.47
CA ASN A 123 -53.70 8.11 -71.84
C ASN A 123 -53.47 7.42 -70.49
N THR A 124 -54.30 7.74 -69.51
CA THR A 124 -54.38 7.01 -68.24
C THR A 124 -55.66 6.21 -68.24
N ILE A 125 -55.55 4.89 -68.21
CA ILE A 125 -56.69 3.98 -68.30
C ILE A 125 -56.57 2.96 -67.17
N THR A 126 -57.45 3.09 -66.18
CA THR A 126 -57.53 2.18 -65.05
C THR A 126 -58.97 1.75 -64.79
N SER A 127 -59.12 0.52 -64.32
CA SER A 127 -60.41 -0.12 -64.07
C SER A 127 -60.44 -0.73 -62.68
N THR A 128 -61.65 -1.07 -62.21
CA THR A 128 -61.87 -1.59 -60.84
C THR A 128 -62.10 -3.10 -60.80
N THR A 129 -62.62 -3.71 -61.87
CA THR A 129 -62.98 -5.14 -61.86
C THR A 129 -62.61 -5.87 -63.15
N GLY A 130 -62.61 -5.18 -64.30
CA GLY A 130 -62.29 -5.74 -65.60
C GLY A 130 -60.88 -5.40 -66.08
N PRO A 131 -60.67 -5.41 -67.40
CA PRO A 131 -59.40 -4.98 -67.97
C PRO A 131 -59.33 -3.46 -68.07
N ASP A 132 -58.10 -2.96 -67.99
CA ASP A 132 -57.80 -1.56 -68.25
C ASP A 132 -57.95 -1.27 -69.75
N LEU A 133 -57.44 -2.18 -70.60
CA LEU A 133 -57.61 -2.11 -72.05
C LEU A 133 -58.02 -3.47 -72.59
N GLN A 134 -58.98 -3.49 -73.50
CA GLN A 134 -59.28 -4.63 -74.36
C GLN A 134 -59.45 -4.15 -75.80
N ALA A 135 -58.65 -4.69 -76.71
CA ALA A 135 -58.79 -4.47 -78.14
C ALA A 135 -59.04 -5.80 -78.85
N ASP A 136 -60.15 -5.91 -79.59
CA ASP A 136 -60.58 -7.18 -80.21
C ASP A 136 -61.46 -6.95 -81.46
N PRO A 137 -61.10 -7.46 -82.67
CA PRO A 137 -59.86 -8.13 -83.11
C PRO A 137 -58.90 -7.16 -83.83
N ASP A 138 -58.68 -5.99 -83.22
CA ASP A 138 -57.90 -4.90 -83.81
C ASP A 138 -56.45 -5.25 -84.07
N LYS A 139 -55.82 -4.54 -85.02
CA LYS A 139 -54.46 -4.86 -85.47
C LYS A 139 -53.54 -3.65 -85.41
N SER A 140 -52.28 -3.86 -85.00
CA SER A 140 -51.19 -2.91 -85.18
C SER A 140 -51.40 -1.51 -84.58
N ASN A 141 -52.23 -1.36 -83.54
CA ASN A 141 -52.36 -0.09 -82.83
C ASN A 141 -51.18 0.10 -81.86
N THR A 142 -50.77 1.36 -81.71
CA THR A 142 -49.63 1.76 -80.86
C THR A 142 -50.12 2.55 -79.67
N PHE A 143 -49.79 2.07 -78.47
CA PHE A 143 -49.97 2.78 -77.22
C PHE A 143 -48.62 3.35 -76.78
N THR A 144 -48.53 4.67 -76.68
CA THR A 144 -47.33 5.39 -76.24
C THR A 144 -47.61 6.01 -74.88
N ARG A 145 -46.87 5.58 -73.85
CA ARG A 145 -47.02 6.07 -72.48
C ARG A 145 -48.46 5.93 -71.95
N LEU A 146 -49.04 4.75 -72.14
CA LEU A 146 -50.30 4.34 -71.52
C LEU A 146 -50.06 4.01 -70.05
N ARG A 147 -50.78 4.67 -69.14
CA ARG A 147 -50.74 4.35 -67.70
C ARG A 147 -51.87 3.39 -67.33
N VAL A 148 -51.51 2.27 -66.70
CA VAL A 148 -52.40 1.19 -66.23
C VAL A 148 -52.15 0.86 -64.75
N GLY A 149 -53.11 0.20 -64.10
CA GLY A 149 -53.03 -0.23 -62.68
C GLY A 149 -53.28 0.85 -61.63
N LEU A 150 -53.83 0.41 -60.49
CA LEU A 150 -54.27 1.25 -59.37
C LEU A 150 -53.22 1.33 -58.25
N LEU A 151 -52.84 0.19 -57.67
CA LEU A 151 -51.88 0.07 -56.57
C LEU A 151 -50.43 0.12 -57.07
N HIS A 152 -50.19 -0.36 -58.30
CA HIS A 152 -48.89 -0.28 -58.95
C HIS A 152 -48.98 0.44 -60.31
N PRO A 153 -49.21 1.77 -60.32
CA PRO A 153 -49.35 2.54 -61.55
C PRO A 153 -48.13 2.39 -62.45
N THR A 154 -48.36 1.82 -63.63
CA THR A 154 -47.32 1.43 -64.56
C THR A 154 -47.53 2.13 -65.89
N LEU A 155 -46.49 2.86 -66.34
CA LEU A 155 -46.50 3.57 -67.60
C LEU A 155 -45.83 2.70 -68.66
N VAL A 156 -46.60 2.25 -69.66
CA VAL A 156 -46.12 1.35 -70.70
C VAL A 156 -46.24 1.96 -72.10
N SER A 157 -45.29 1.65 -72.98
CA SER A 157 -45.52 1.74 -74.42
C SER A 157 -45.55 0.35 -75.03
N SER A 158 -46.50 0.10 -75.92
CA SER A 158 -46.66 -1.19 -76.57
C SER A 158 -47.29 -1.09 -77.94
N ARG A 159 -46.89 -1.99 -78.85
CA ARG A 159 -47.53 -2.19 -80.15
C ARG A 159 -47.81 -3.68 -80.34
N TYR A 160 -49.04 -4.02 -80.75
CA TYR A 160 -49.48 -5.40 -80.88
C TYR A 160 -49.98 -5.68 -82.30
N THR A 161 -49.82 -6.92 -82.78
CA THR A 161 -50.24 -7.32 -84.13
C THR A 161 -51.72 -7.70 -84.24
N ALA A 162 -52.29 -8.42 -83.26
CA ALA A 162 -53.69 -8.88 -83.32
C ALA A 162 -54.32 -9.05 -81.94
N GLY A 163 -55.18 -8.11 -81.56
CA GLY A 163 -55.88 -8.04 -80.27
C GLY A 163 -54.97 -7.98 -79.04
N ILE A 164 -55.42 -7.37 -77.94
CA ILE A 164 -54.68 -7.39 -76.67
C ILE A 164 -55.62 -7.11 -75.50
N ILE A 165 -55.36 -7.73 -74.36
CA ILE A 165 -55.97 -7.38 -73.09
C ILE A 165 -54.84 -6.96 -72.14
N LEU A 166 -54.90 -5.73 -71.62
CA LEU A 166 -54.00 -5.24 -70.59
C LEU A 166 -54.76 -5.05 -69.28
N ARG A 167 -54.12 -5.44 -68.18
CA ARG A 167 -54.57 -5.16 -66.82
C ARG A 167 -53.40 -4.69 -65.97
N GLY A 168 -53.65 -3.70 -65.12
CA GLY A 168 -52.80 -3.47 -63.96
C GLY A 168 -52.74 -4.69 -63.05
N VAL A 169 -51.65 -4.78 -62.28
CA VAL A 169 -51.45 -5.85 -61.31
C VAL A 169 -51.56 -5.24 -59.92
N GLU A 170 -52.57 -5.67 -59.17
CA GLU A 170 -52.86 -5.14 -57.83
C GLU A 170 -52.29 -6.02 -56.71
N SER A 171 -51.93 -7.26 -57.04
CA SER A 171 -51.33 -8.23 -56.11
C SER A 171 -50.23 -9.01 -56.86
N PRO A 172 -49.02 -8.45 -57.00
CA PRO A 172 -47.96 -9.05 -57.79
C PRO A 172 -47.39 -10.32 -57.14
N PRO A 173 -46.89 -11.29 -57.92
CA PRO A 173 -46.09 -12.39 -57.38
C PRO A 173 -44.83 -11.90 -56.67
N ALA A 174 -44.35 -12.65 -55.68
CA ALA A 174 -43.08 -12.36 -55.03
C ALA A 174 -41.91 -12.41 -56.03
N ASP A 175 -40.91 -11.56 -55.83
CA ASP A 175 -39.72 -11.51 -56.68
C ASP A 175 -38.92 -12.82 -56.61
N PRO A 176 -38.25 -13.23 -57.71
CA PRO A 176 -37.36 -14.39 -57.68
C PRO A 176 -36.15 -14.09 -56.79
N ALA A 177 -35.60 -15.13 -56.15
CA ALA A 177 -34.45 -15.01 -55.27
C ALA A 177 -33.27 -14.33 -55.98
N GLY A 178 -32.68 -13.32 -55.34
CA GLY A 178 -31.56 -12.55 -55.87
C GLY A 178 -31.94 -11.41 -56.83
N TRP A 179 -33.22 -11.23 -57.13
CA TRP A 179 -33.72 -10.15 -57.98
C TRP A 179 -34.66 -9.23 -57.21
N VAL A 180 -34.86 -8.04 -57.73
CA VAL A 180 -35.80 -7.04 -57.22
C VAL A 180 -36.49 -6.30 -58.36
N ASN A 181 -37.80 -6.11 -58.24
CA ASN A 181 -38.59 -5.34 -59.21
C ASN A 181 -38.55 -3.83 -58.93
N ILE A 182 -38.87 -3.00 -59.93
CA ILE A 182 -38.95 -1.53 -59.77
C ILE A 182 -40.38 -1.02 -59.49
N THR A 183 -41.22 -1.85 -58.88
CA THR A 183 -42.64 -1.61 -58.55
C THR A 183 -43.54 -1.32 -59.74
N LYS A 184 -43.20 -1.91 -60.89
CA LYS A 184 -43.92 -1.79 -62.15
C LYS A 184 -44.37 -3.15 -62.62
N TYR A 185 -45.62 -3.26 -63.04
CA TYR A 185 -46.23 -4.51 -63.44
C TYR A 185 -47.31 -4.28 -64.49
N VAL A 186 -47.46 -5.21 -65.42
CA VAL A 186 -48.63 -5.27 -66.29
C VAL A 186 -48.95 -6.74 -66.57
N ASP A 187 -50.22 -7.11 -66.44
CA ASP A 187 -50.72 -8.40 -66.88
C ASP A 187 -51.26 -8.26 -68.30
N ILE A 188 -50.74 -9.09 -69.19
CA ILE A 188 -51.15 -9.10 -70.60
C ILE A 188 -51.73 -10.47 -70.88
N SER A 189 -52.88 -10.49 -71.55
CA SER A 189 -53.50 -11.70 -72.09
C SER A 189 -53.73 -11.54 -73.59
N SER A 190 -53.63 -12.64 -74.34
CA SER A 190 -53.93 -12.63 -75.78
C SER A 190 -55.43 -12.51 -76.04
N ALA A 191 -55.77 -11.77 -77.10
CA ALA A 191 -57.11 -11.74 -77.69
C ALA A 191 -56.98 -12.19 -79.15
N GLY A 192 -56.84 -13.50 -79.35
CA GLY A 192 -56.56 -14.11 -80.65
C GLY A 192 -55.09 -14.47 -80.85
N ALA A 193 -54.59 -14.34 -82.09
CA ALA A 193 -53.20 -14.62 -82.45
C ALA A 193 -52.27 -13.43 -82.11
N THR A 194 -52.35 -12.95 -80.86
CA THR A 194 -51.61 -11.78 -80.39
C THR A 194 -50.11 -12.01 -80.43
N ILE A 195 -49.40 -11.01 -80.97
CA ILE A 195 -47.96 -10.83 -80.82
C ILE A 195 -47.77 -9.40 -80.37
N LEU A 196 -46.95 -9.19 -79.34
CA LEU A 196 -46.54 -7.86 -78.92
C LEU A 196 -45.19 -7.57 -79.58
N ASP A 197 -45.20 -6.68 -80.57
CA ASP A 197 -43.99 -6.27 -81.30
C ASP A 197 -42.97 -5.72 -80.29
N TYR A 198 -43.48 -4.94 -79.33
CA TYR A 198 -42.71 -4.46 -78.20
C TYR A 198 -43.53 -4.15 -76.94
N LEU A 199 -42.88 -4.28 -75.78
CA LEU A 199 -43.34 -3.77 -74.48
C LEU A 199 -42.23 -2.95 -73.81
N ARG A 200 -42.55 -1.73 -73.37
CA ARG A 200 -41.63 -0.76 -72.76
C ARG A 200 -42.20 -0.32 -71.43
N PHE A 201 -41.49 -0.56 -70.34
CA PHE A 201 -41.81 -0.04 -69.01
C PHE A 201 -41.04 1.24 -68.76
N HIS A 202 -41.73 2.37 -68.67
CA HIS A 202 -41.11 3.65 -68.35
C HIS A 202 -40.91 3.78 -66.85
N TYR A 203 -39.76 4.33 -66.46
CA TYR A 203 -39.40 4.52 -65.06
C TYR A 203 -38.79 5.91 -64.83
N THR A 204 -38.74 6.29 -63.57
CA THR A 204 -38.15 7.52 -63.06
C THR A 204 -36.87 7.21 -62.28
N PRO A 205 -35.96 8.18 -62.08
CA PRO A 205 -34.79 7.97 -61.23
C PRO A 205 -35.13 7.45 -59.82
N GLY A 206 -36.32 7.77 -59.29
CA GLY A 206 -36.77 7.29 -57.99
C GLY A 206 -37.09 5.79 -57.95
N ASP A 207 -37.56 5.21 -59.07
CA ASP A 207 -37.90 3.77 -59.12
C ASP A 207 -36.64 2.88 -58.98
N VAL A 208 -35.46 3.43 -59.33
CA VAL A 208 -34.16 2.73 -59.41
C VAL A 208 -33.10 3.27 -58.45
N ALA A 209 -33.44 4.18 -57.53
CA ALA A 209 -32.47 4.91 -56.71
C ALA A 209 -31.44 4.03 -55.97
N ASP A 210 -31.87 2.85 -55.48
CA ASP A 210 -31.03 1.89 -54.76
C ASP A 210 -30.91 0.54 -55.49
N LYS A 211 -31.08 0.52 -56.81
CA LYS A 211 -31.12 -0.70 -57.63
C LYS A 211 -30.18 -0.62 -58.81
N ASN A 212 -29.77 -1.77 -59.31
CA ASN A 212 -28.91 -1.87 -60.50
C ASN A 212 -29.67 -1.49 -61.77
N GLU A 213 -29.67 -0.21 -62.14
CA GLU A 213 -30.39 0.30 -63.31
C GLU A 213 -29.95 -0.37 -64.62
N THR A 214 -28.63 -0.54 -64.85
CA THR A 214 -28.11 -1.13 -66.09
C THR A 214 -28.41 -2.63 -66.21
N GLY A 215 -28.66 -3.29 -65.08
CA GLY A 215 -29.08 -4.68 -64.97
C GLY A 215 -30.55 -4.94 -65.27
N LEU A 216 -31.38 -3.90 -65.47
CA LEU A 216 -32.83 -4.07 -65.66
C LEU A 216 -33.18 -4.91 -66.90
N ARG A 217 -34.03 -5.91 -66.70
CA ARG A 217 -34.57 -6.83 -67.72
C ARG A 217 -36.05 -7.06 -67.47
N VAL A 218 -36.83 -7.32 -68.51
CA VAL A 218 -38.24 -7.70 -68.38
C VAL A 218 -38.33 -9.20 -68.14
N PHE A 219 -39.03 -9.57 -67.07
CA PHE A 219 -39.41 -10.93 -66.77
C PHE A 219 -40.91 -11.12 -66.97
N HIS A 220 -41.31 -12.37 -67.20
CA HIS A 220 -42.70 -12.79 -67.19
C HIS A 220 -42.91 -13.91 -66.15
N HIS A 221 -44.04 -13.87 -65.46
CA HIS A 221 -44.39 -14.88 -64.44
C HIS A 221 -45.30 -15.93 -65.08
N THR A 222 -44.80 -17.14 -65.27
CA THR A 222 -45.57 -18.24 -65.89
C THR A 222 -45.49 -19.47 -64.99
N SER A 223 -46.63 -20.11 -64.71
CA SER A 223 -46.69 -21.35 -63.92
C SER A 223 -46.03 -21.26 -62.54
N GLY A 224 -46.11 -20.10 -61.88
CA GLY A 224 -45.56 -19.89 -60.54
C GLY A 224 -44.11 -19.42 -60.50
N THR A 225 -43.42 -19.29 -61.64
CA THR A 225 -42.02 -18.86 -61.70
C THR A 225 -41.82 -17.63 -62.59
N TRP A 226 -40.87 -16.78 -62.20
CA TRP A 226 -40.38 -15.68 -63.04
C TRP A 226 -39.31 -16.20 -64.01
N ASN A 227 -39.45 -15.88 -65.29
CA ASN A 227 -38.46 -16.18 -66.32
C ASN A 227 -38.10 -14.89 -67.06
N GLN A 228 -36.81 -14.68 -67.33
CA GLN A 228 -36.37 -13.52 -68.10
C GLN A 228 -36.78 -13.70 -69.58
N LEU A 229 -37.29 -12.65 -70.21
CA LEU A 229 -37.51 -12.66 -71.65
C LEU A 229 -36.17 -12.68 -72.41
N PRO A 230 -36.08 -13.33 -73.58
CA PRO A 230 -34.82 -13.46 -74.32
C PRO A 230 -34.35 -12.13 -74.93
N GLU A 231 -35.28 -11.36 -75.51
CA GLU A 231 -34.98 -10.08 -76.17
C GLU A 231 -35.37 -8.93 -75.26
N THR A 232 -34.58 -8.68 -74.22
CA THR A 232 -34.86 -7.62 -73.23
C THR A 232 -33.61 -6.88 -72.77
N GLY A 233 -33.79 -5.63 -72.36
CA GLY A 233 -32.74 -4.75 -71.88
C GLY A 233 -33.31 -3.46 -71.29
N VAL A 234 -32.44 -2.48 -71.11
CA VAL A 234 -32.80 -1.16 -70.59
C VAL A 234 -32.18 -0.06 -71.45
N ASN A 235 -32.96 0.98 -71.72
CA ASN A 235 -32.46 2.24 -72.26
C ASN A 235 -32.42 3.26 -71.13
N THR A 236 -31.24 3.50 -70.57
CA THR A 236 -31.06 4.42 -69.44
C THR A 236 -31.15 5.90 -69.83
N THR A 237 -30.90 6.21 -71.11
CA THR A 237 -31.05 7.57 -71.65
C THR A 237 -32.52 7.97 -71.74
N GLU A 238 -33.35 7.10 -72.30
CA GLU A 238 -34.79 7.32 -72.48
C GLU A 238 -35.64 6.80 -71.31
N ARG A 239 -35.01 6.13 -70.34
CA ARG A 239 -35.59 5.58 -69.10
C ARG A 239 -36.76 4.62 -69.30
N TYR A 240 -36.52 3.58 -70.09
CA TYR A 240 -37.44 2.45 -70.16
C TYR A 240 -36.72 1.10 -70.18
N VAL A 241 -37.37 0.08 -69.62
CA VAL A 241 -36.98 -1.32 -69.74
C VAL A 241 -37.79 -1.94 -70.88
N TYR A 242 -37.12 -2.57 -71.85
CA TYR A 242 -37.73 -3.01 -73.08
C TYR A 242 -37.73 -4.53 -73.21
N ALA A 243 -38.76 -5.08 -73.83
CA ALA A 243 -38.76 -6.43 -74.38
C ALA A 243 -39.47 -6.50 -75.74
N ASP A 244 -38.88 -7.22 -76.68
CA ASP A 244 -39.31 -7.34 -78.07
C ASP A 244 -39.86 -8.73 -78.40
N ASN A 245 -40.68 -8.80 -79.47
CA ASN A 245 -41.12 -10.05 -80.08
C ASN A 245 -41.79 -11.03 -79.09
N ILE A 246 -42.71 -10.53 -78.26
CA ILE A 246 -43.33 -11.30 -77.19
C ILE A 246 -44.55 -12.07 -77.71
N ASN A 247 -44.54 -13.39 -77.52
CA ASN A 247 -45.60 -14.32 -77.94
C ASN A 247 -46.14 -15.21 -76.80
N THR A 248 -45.65 -15.00 -75.58
CA THR A 248 -46.19 -15.60 -74.35
C THR A 248 -46.79 -14.48 -73.51
N PHE A 249 -47.85 -14.74 -72.76
CA PHE A 249 -48.64 -13.70 -72.11
C PHE A 249 -48.94 -14.10 -70.67
N SER A 250 -48.62 -13.22 -69.74
CA SER A 250 -48.83 -13.37 -68.30
C SER A 250 -48.61 -12.02 -67.60
N THR A 251 -48.22 -12.04 -66.32
CA THR A 251 -47.75 -10.86 -65.61
C THR A 251 -46.28 -10.58 -65.96
N PHE A 252 -46.01 -9.36 -66.40
CA PHE A 252 -44.67 -8.88 -66.73
C PHE A 252 -44.21 -7.84 -65.72
N ALA A 253 -42.90 -7.85 -65.43
CA ALA A 253 -42.27 -6.82 -64.61
C ALA A 253 -40.81 -6.59 -65.03
N PRO A 254 -40.31 -5.35 -64.96
CA PRO A 254 -38.89 -5.05 -64.97
C PRO A 254 -38.24 -5.39 -63.62
N LEU A 255 -37.25 -6.29 -63.65
CA LEU A 255 -36.45 -6.70 -62.50
C LEU A 255 -34.96 -6.47 -62.78
N THR A 256 -34.19 -6.34 -61.70
CA THR A 256 -32.73 -6.31 -61.75
C THR A 256 -32.13 -7.14 -60.62
N GLU A 257 -30.88 -7.54 -60.76
CA GLU A 257 -30.15 -8.27 -59.72
C GLU A 257 -29.94 -7.37 -58.49
N LYS A 258 -30.10 -7.96 -57.30
CA LYS A 258 -29.71 -7.33 -56.04
C LYS A 258 -28.19 -7.15 -56.02
N TYR A 259 -27.72 -6.08 -55.39
CA TYR A 259 -26.29 -5.84 -55.28
C TYR A 259 -25.62 -6.87 -54.37
N PRO A 260 -24.48 -7.47 -54.77
CA PRO A 260 -23.69 -8.30 -53.87
C PRO A 260 -23.16 -7.47 -52.70
N THR A 261 -23.01 -8.11 -51.54
CA THR A 261 -22.39 -7.50 -50.36
C THR A 261 -21.17 -8.28 -49.93
N THR A 262 -20.30 -7.63 -49.18
CA THR A 262 -19.18 -8.25 -48.49
C THR A 262 -19.22 -7.81 -47.04
N THR A 263 -19.43 -8.78 -46.15
CA THR A 263 -19.25 -8.63 -44.71
C THR A 263 -17.81 -8.98 -44.38
N THR A 264 -17.16 -8.25 -43.48
CA THR A 264 -15.82 -8.58 -42.96
C THR A 264 -15.82 -8.45 -41.45
N LEU A 265 -15.39 -9.50 -40.74
CA LEU A 265 -15.38 -9.57 -39.29
C LEU A 265 -13.95 -9.46 -38.75
N GLN A 266 -13.70 -8.44 -37.92
CA GLN A 266 -12.42 -8.27 -37.27
C GLN A 266 -12.23 -9.30 -36.13
N GLY A 267 -11.04 -9.90 -36.06
CA GLY A 267 -10.64 -10.71 -34.91
C GLY A 267 -10.54 -9.86 -33.64
N ALA A 268 -11.01 -10.40 -32.52
CA ALA A 268 -11.15 -9.68 -31.27
C ALA A 268 -10.39 -10.37 -30.12
N GLN A 269 -10.04 -9.60 -29.10
CA GLN A 269 -9.43 -10.11 -27.88
C GLN A 269 -10.04 -9.38 -26.67
N ALA A 270 -10.30 -10.10 -25.58
CA ALA A 270 -10.84 -9.56 -24.34
C ALA A 270 -10.32 -10.33 -23.13
N VAL A 271 -10.44 -9.78 -21.93
CA VAL A 271 -10.12 -10.49 -20.67
C VAL A 271 -11.40 -11.10 -20.11
N ALA A 272 -11.33 -12.33 -19.56
CA ALA A 272 -12.51 -12.98 -18.99
C ALA A 272 -13.19 -12.11 -17.91
N GLY A 273 -14.51 -11.94 -18.01
CA GLY A 273 -15.30 -11.06 -17.16
C GLY A 273 -15.34 -9.59 -17.59
N GLU A 274 -14.50 -9.16 -18.53
CA GLU A 274 -14.55 -7.80 -19.10
C GLU A 274 -15.42 -7.74 -20.36
N ILE A 275 -15.52 -6.55 -20.98
CA ILE A 275 -16.28 -6.35 -22.22
C ILE A 275 -15.43 -6.79 -23.42
N ALA A 276 -16.00 -7.64 -24.27
CA ALA A 276 -15.53 -7.94 -25.61
C ALA A 276 -16.31 -7.12 -26.64
N GLU A 277 -15.61 -6.50 -27.59
CA GLU A 277 -16.20 -5.80 -28.74
C GLU A 277 -15.99 -6.62 -30.02
N LEU A 278 -17.08 -6.90 -30.73
CA LEU A 278 -17.07 -7.49 -32.07
C LEU A 278 -17.38 -6.39 -33.09
N VAL A 279 -16.56 -6.31 -34.14
CA VAL A 279 -16.63 -5.25 -35.15
C VAL A 279 -16.70 -5.89 -36.53
N ALA A 280 -17.76 -5.60 -37.26
CA ALA A 280 -17.92 -6.03 -38.65
C ALA A 280 -18.16 -4.84 -39.57
N THR A 281 -17.68 -4.93 -40.81
CA THR A 281 -17.98 -3.95 -41.87
C THR A 281 -18.81 -4.59 -42.97
N LEU A 282 -19.76 -3.83 -43.52
CA LEU A 282 -20.60 -4.22 -44.65
C LEU A 282 -20.35 -3.26 -45.81
N THR A 283 -20.00 -3.82 -46.95
CA THR A 283 -19.78 -3.07 -48.19
C THR A 283 -20.58 -3.65 -49.35
N SER A 284 -20.91 -2.79 -50.32
CA SER A 284 -21.49 -3.19 -51.60
C SER A 284 -20.95 -2.27 -52.69
N GLN A 285 -20.63 -2.84 -53.86
CA GLN A 285 -20.03 -2.10 -54.99
C GLN A 285 -18.80 -1.26 -54.59
N GLY A 286 -18.04 -1.70 -53.57
CA GLY A 286 -16.87 -0.99 -53.04
C GLY A 286 -17.18 0.17 -52.08
N GLY A 287 -18.45 0.48 -51.79
CA GLY A 287 -18.87 1.51 -50.84
C GLY A 287 -19.50 0.94 -49.56
N PRO A 288 -19.57 1.74 -48.47
CA PRO A 288 -20.21 1.34 -47.23
C PRO A 288 -21.74 1.28 -47.37
N VAL A 289 -22.36 0.36 -46.64
CA VAL A 289 -23.81 0.18 -46.63
C VAL A 289 -24.35 0.52 -45.25
N GLU A 290 -24.92 1.72 -45.07
CA GLU A 290 -25.36 2.28 -43.77
C GLU A 290 -26.75 1.79 -43.33
N GLY A 291 -26.97 1.65 -42.02
CA GLY A 291 -28.28 1.38 -41.42
C GLY A 291 -28.77 -0.06 -41.58
N ARG A 292 -27.88 -1.00 -41.93
CA ARG A 292 -28.19 -2.42 -42.12
C ARG A 292 -27.86 -3.21 -40.86
N GLU A 293 -28.72 -4.17 -40.52
CA GLU A 293 -28.51 -5.04 -39.37
C GLU A 293 -27.46 -6.12 -39.66
N ILE A 294 -26.42 -6.19 -38.82
CA ILE A 294 -25.45 -7.29 -38.78
C ILE A 294 -25.69 -8.12 -37.52
N ARG A 295 -25.82 -9.44 -37.68
CA ARG A 295 -26.01 -10.41 -36.61
C ARG A 295 -24.67 -11.02 -36.21
N PHE A 296 -24.36 -11.02 -34.92
CA PHE A 296 -23.12 -11.55 -34.37
C PHE A 296 -23.36 -12.85 -33.62
N TYR A 297 -22.53 -13.86 -33.90
CA TYR A 297 -22.62 -15.18 -33.29
C TYR A 297 -21.30 -15.56 -32.62
N LEU A 298 -21.40 -16.37 -31.56
CA LEU A 298 -20.29 -17.00 -30.86
C LEU A 298 -20.56 -18.50 -30.78
N GLU A 299 -19.64 -19.33 -31.28
CA GLU A 299 -19.82 -20.80 -31.35
C GLU A 299 -21.16 -21.19 -32.02
N GLY A 300 -21.58 -20.44 -33.03
CA GLY A 300 -22.84 -20.65 -33.74
C GLY A 300 -24.10 -20.10 -33.05
N VAL A 301 -24.02 -19.63 -31.80
CA VAL A 301 -25.14 -19.05 -31.04
C VAL A 301 -25.25 -17.55 -31.29
N LEU A 302 -26.44 -17.06 -31.62
CA LEU A 302 -26.69 -15.63 -31.82
C LEU A 302 -26.51 -14.88 -30.50
N LEU A 303 -25.57 -13.93 -30.48
CA LEU A 303 -25.37 -13.03 -29.33
C LEU A 303 -26.30 -11.83 -29.40
N GLY A 304 -26.50 -11.29 -30.60
CA GLY A 304 -27.27 -10.08 -30.84
C GLY A 304 -26.95 -9.49 -32.20
N SER A 305 -27.37 -8.24 -32.42
CA SER A 305 -27.15 -7.52 -33.66
C SER A 305 -26.81 -6.05 -33.42
N ALA A 306 -26.23 -5.42 -34.44
CA ALA A 306 -25.98 -3.98 -34.48
C ALA A 306 -26.22 -3.44 -35.89
N LEU A 307 -26.64 -2.18 -35.98
CA LEU A 307 -26.77 -1.48 -37.25
C LEU A 307 -25.41 -0.96 -37.72
N THR A 308 -25.19 -0.99 -39.03
CA THR A 308 -24.04 -0.32 -39.65
C THR A 308 -24.19 1.20 -39.56
N ASP A 309 -23.10 1.89 -39.22
CA ASP A 309 -23.03 3.35 -39.29
C ASP A 309 -22.77 3.84 -40.73
N ASN A 310 -22.54 5.15 -40.90
CA ASN A 310 -22.23 5.78 -42.18
C ASN A 310 -20.90 5.30 -42.82
N THR A 311 -20.09 4.54 -42.10
CA THR A 311 -18.87 3.88 -42.61
C THR A 311 -19.11 2.41 -42.95
N GLY A 312 -20.35 1.93 -42.81
CA GLY A 312 -20.70 0.53 -43.00
C GLY A 312 -20.29 -0.35 -41.82
N THR A 313 -19.93 0.22 -40.66
CA THR A 313 -19.41 -0.53 -39.51
C THR A 313 -20.51 -0.81 -38.50
N ALA A 314 -20.67 -2.08 -38.11
CA ALA A 314 -21.51 -2.51 -37.00
C ALA A 314 -20.63 -2.94 -35.82
N ARG A 315 -20.97 -2.46 -34.61
CA ARG A 315 -20.24 -2.75 -33.36
C ARG A 315 -21.17 -3.37 -32.34
N PHE A 316 -20.80 -4.54 -31.84
CA PHE A 316 -21.56 -5.26 -30.82
C PHE A 316 -20.67 -5.60 -29.63
N THR A 317 -21.14 -5.31 -28.42
CA THR A 317 -20.40 -5.58 -27.19
C THR A 317 -21.08 -6.67 -26.36
N THR A 318 -20.30 -7.56 -25.77
CA THR A 318 -20.77 -8.59 -24.84
C THR A 318 -19.78 -8.78 -23.69
N THR A 319 -20.18 -9.43 -22.60
CA THR A 319 -19.25 -9.82 -21.53
C THR A 319 -18.50 -11.09 -21.94
N ALA A 320 -17.16 -11.04 -21.85
CA ALA A 320 -16.30 -12.16 -22.14
C ALA A 320 -16.47 -13.27 -21.09
N GLY A 321 -16.75 -14.49 -21.56
CA GLY A 321 -16.97 -15.67 -20.74
C GLY A 321 -15.66 -16.28 -20.23
N ALA A 322 -15.58 -17.62 -20.27
CA ALA A 322 -14.38 -18.34 -19.84
C ALA A 322 -13.18 -18.04 -20.77
N PRO A 323 -11.92 -18.14 -20.27
CA PRO A 323 -10.74 -18.03 -21.10
C PRO A 323 -10.69 -19.12 -22.19
N GLY A 324 -10.21 -18.75 -23.38
CA GLY A 324 -10.13 -19.64 -24.54
C GLY A 324 -10.25 -18.88 -25.87
N THR A 325 -10.11 -19.61 -26.98
CA THR A 325 -10.36 -19.06 -28.32
C THR A 325 -11.68 -19.58 -28.83
N TYR A 326 -12.55 -18.67 -29.24
CA TYR A 326 -13.90 -18.97 -29.69
C TYR A 326 -14.11 -18.52 -31.14
N ALA A 327 -14.83 -19.32 -31.93
CA ALA A 327 -15.24 -18.96 -33.28
C ALA A 327 -16.34 -17.89 -33.24
N THR A 328 -16.17 -16.84 -34.02
CA THR A 328 -17.15 -15.76 -34.20
C THR A 328 -17.63 -15.70 -35.64
N ARG A 329 -18.89 -15.30 -35.84
CA ARG A 329 -19.47 -15.07 -37.17
C ARG A 329 -20.27 -13.78 -37.18
N ALA A 330 -20.16 -13.00 -38.25
CA ALA A 330 -20.99 -11.84 -38.51
C ALA A 330 -21.75 -12.07 -39.81
N GLU A 331 -23.06 -11.86 -39.78
CA GLU A 331 -23.97 -12.18 -40.89
C GLU A 331 -24.84 -10.96 -41.21
N PHE A 332 -24.79 -10.54 -42.47
CA PHE A 332 -25.82 -9.69 -43.07
C PHE A 332 -26.84 -10.59 -43.77
N PRO A 333 -28.11 -10.63 -43.33
CA PRO A 333 -29.13 -11.54 -43.88
C PRO A 333 -29.64 -11.16 -45.28
N GLY A 334 -29.19 -10.04 -45.84
CA GLY A 334 -29.74 -9.48 -47.08
C GLY A 334 -30.92 -8.55 -46.81
N ASP A 335 -31.25 -7.72 -47.80
CA ASP A 335 -32.42 -6.84 -47.78
C ASP A 335 -33.10 -6.82 -49.16
N ASP A 336 -34.02 -5.89 -49.40
CA ASP A 336 -34.74 -5.78 -50.67
C ASP A 336 -33.83 -5.48 -51.86
N THR A 337 -32.67 -4.86 -51.65
CA THR A 337 -31.77 -4.42 -52.71
C THR A 337 -30.39 -5.07 -52.67
N HIS A 338 -30.04 -5.77 -51.58
CA HIS A 338 -28.73 -6.37 -51.34
C HIS A 338 -28.83 -7.87 -51.04
N LEU A 339 -27.87 -8.64 -51.57
CA LEU A 339 -27.69 -10.05 -51.24
C LEU A 339 -27.11 -10.24 -49.83
N PRO A 340 -27.41 -11.37 -49.16
CA PRO A 340 -26.77 -11.72 -47.90
C PRO A 340 -25.26 -11.94 -48.06
N SER A 341 -24.52 -11.72 -46.98
CA SER A 341 -23.11 -12.11 -46.85
C SER A 341 -22.75 -12.38 -45.40
N GLU A 342 -21.69 -13.14 -45.16
CA GLU A 342 -21.18 -13.40 -43.82
C GLU A 342 -19.67 -13.54 -43.83
N ASP A 343 -19.06 -13.40 -42.66
CA ASP A 343 -17.64 -13.67 -42.43
C ASP A 343 -17.42 -14.28 -41.04
N THR A 344 -16.33 -15.01 -40.89
CA THR A 344 -15.95 -15.69 -39.64
C THR A 344 -14.59 -15.26 -39.15
N SER A 345 -14.43 -15.16 -37.83
CA SER A 345 -13.17 -14.82 -37.19
C SER A 345 -13.06 -15.52 -35.83
N THR A 346 -12.17 -15.03 -34.97
CA THR A 346 -12.02 -15.54 -33.61
C THR A 346 -12.08 -14.44 -32.56
N LEU A 347 -12.60 -14.78 -31.38
CA LEU A 347 -12.48 -14.02 -30.15
C LEU A 347 -11.56 -14.77 -29.20
N HIS A 348 -10.40 -14.20 -28.88
CA HIS A 348 -9.47 -14.76 -27.90
C HIS A 348 -9.73 -14.14 -26.51
N ILE A 349 -10.24 -14.94 -25.58
CA ILE A 349 -10.53 -14.52 -24.21
C ILE A 349 -9.36 -14.92 -23.31
N LEU A 350 -8.67 -13.91 -22.77
CA LEU A 350 -7.50 -14.08 -21.93
C LEU A 350 -7.89 -14.38 -20.47
N LYS A 351 -7.12 -15.25 -19.84
CA LYS A 351 -7.20 -15.51 -18.40
C LYS A 351 -6.75 -14.28 -17.60
N PRO A 352 -7.56 -13.77 -16.65
CA PRO A 352 -7.19 -12.65 -15.80
C PRO A 352 -5.91 -12.92 -14.98
N ALA A 353 -5.22 -11.86 -14.56
CA ALA A 353 -4.05 -11.97 -13.70
C ALA A 353 -4.41 -12.76 -12.42
N THR A 354 -3.69 -13.85 -12.19
CA THR A 354 -3.91 -14.76 -11.06
C THR A 354 -2.56 -15.09 -10.46
N PHE A 355 -2.36 -14.82 -9.17
CA PHE A 355 -1.05 -14.94 -8.55
C PHE A 355 -0.93 -16.19 -7.69
N ASN A 356 0.17 -16.91 -7.86
CA ASN A 356 0.58 -17.98 -6.97
C ASN A 356 1.80 -17.51 -6.17
N LEU A 357 1.76 -17.74 -4.86
CA LEU A 357 2.88 -17.46 -3.96
C LEU A 357 3.49 -18.79 -3.50
N ASP A 358 4.80 -18.87 -3.48
CA ASP A 358 5.53 -20.03 -2.98
C ASP A 358 6.90 -19.65 -2.40
N ASN A 359 7.63 -20.66 -1.91
CA ASN A 359 9.00 -20.51 -1.40
C ASN A 359 9.15 -19.42 -0.31
N LEU A 360 8.24 -19.40 0.67
CA LEU A 360 8.39 -18.54 1.84
C LEU A 360 9.63 -18.95 2.63
N THR A 361 10.57 -18.03 2.79
CA THR A 361 11.74 -18.20 3.66
C THR A 361 11.85 -17.06 4.66
N VAL A 362 12.33 -17.37 5.87
CA VAL A 362 12.57 -16.38 6.92
C VAL A 362 13.97 -16.61 7.49
N THR A 363 14.82 -15.59 7.41
CA THR A 363 16.23 -15.70 7.83
C THR A 363 16.68 -14.50 8.66
N PRO A 364 17.33 -14.71 9.82
CA PRO A 364 17.44 -15.98 10.55
C PRO A 364 16.12 -16.39 11.23
N ALA A 365 15.93 -17.69 11.48
CA ALA A 365 14.77 -18.21 12.23
C ALA A 365 14.98 -18.18 13.76
N THR A 366 16.18 -17.85 14.23
CA THR A 366 16.49 -17.67 15.65
C THR A 366 17.59 -16.63 15.84
N GLY A 367 17.56 -15.89 16.94
CA GLY A 367 18.57 -14.90 17.28
C GLY A 367 18.22 -14.09 18.52
N VAL A 368 19.09 -13.17 18.94
CA VAL A 368 18.94 -12.39 20.18
C VAL A 368 18.23 -11.06 19.90
N ALA A 369 17.36 -10.62 20.82
CA ALA A 369 16.64 -9.36 20.68
C ALA A 369 17.56 -8.11 20.75
N PRO A 370 17.32 -7.06 19.93
CA PRO A 370 16.39 -7.01 18.81
C PRO A 370 16.89 -7.84 17.61
N LEU A 371 16.03 -8.68 17.04
CA LEU A 371 16.36 -9.54 15.89
C LEU A 371 15.81 -8.96 14.59
N ARG A 372 16.69 -8.65 13.63
CA ARG A 372 16.30 -8.30 12.25
C ARG A 372 16.19 -9.56 11.40
N ILE A 373 15.01 -9.81 10.84
CA ILE A 373 14.74 -10.90 9.90
C ILE A 373 14.54 -10.37 8.47
N ASN A 374 14.93 -11.18 7.51
CA ASN A 374 14.61 -11.04 6.10
C ASN A 374 13.63 -12.14 5.71
N VAL A 375 12.46 -11.75 5.23
CA VAL A 375 11.39 -12.64 4.77
C VAL A 375 11.34 -12.55 3.24
N THR A 376 11.54 -13.68 2.55
CA THR A 376 11.41 -13.73 1.09
C THR A 376 10.28 -14.65 0.67
N VAL A 377 9.65 -14.33 -0.46
CA VAL A 377 8.58 -15.12 -1.09
C VAL A 377 8.67 -14.95 -2.60
N ASN A 378 8.40 -16.01 -3.34
CA ASN A 378 8.27 -15.95 -4.79
C ASN A 378 6.82 -15.69 -5.16
N VAL A 379 6.60 -14.77 -6.08
CA VAL A 379 5.29 -14.43 -6.64
C VAL A 379 5.31 -14.72 -8.12
N THR A 380 4.39 -15.54 -8.61
CA THR A 380 4.25 -15.90 -10.02
C THR A 380 2.88 -15.50 -10.55
N ASN A 381 2.83 -14.77 -11.66
CA ASN A 381 1.58 -14.51 -12.38
C ASN A 381 1.25 -15.68 -13.31
N THR A 382 0.20 -16.42 -12.98
CA THR A 382 -0.33 -17.58 -13.73
C THR A 382 -1.52 -17.22 -14.64
N GLY A 383 -1.83 -15.93 -14.77
CA GLY A 383 -2.76 -15.39 -15.75
C GLY A 383 -2.09 -15.06 -17.09
N GLU A 384 -2.90 -14.65 -18.05
CA GLU A 384 -2.48 -14.28 -19.41
C GLU A 384 -2.42 -12.76 -19.62
N VAL A 385 -2.78 -11.98 -18.60
CA VAL A 385 -2.62 -10.52 -18.57
C VAL A 385 -1.74 -10.07 -17.40
N ALA A 386 -1.09 -8.92 -17.58
CA ALA A 386 -0.35 -8.27 -16.50
C ALA A 386 -1.31 -7.82 -15.39
N GLY A 387 -0.85 -7.85 -14.14
CA GLY A 387 -1.65 -7.40 -13.01
C GLY A 387 -0.81 -7.05 -11.80
N VAL A 388 -1.48 -6.48 -10.80
CA VAL A 388 -0.88 -6.09 -9.52
C VAL A 388 -1.26 -7.11 -8.45
N CYS A 389 -0.27 -7.68 -7.78
CA CYS A 389 -0.44 -8.53 -6.60
C CYS A 389 -0.03 -7.74 -5.36
N ARG A 390 -0.93 -7.64 -4.38
CA ARG A 390 -0.58 -7.15 -3.04
C ARG A 390 -0.15 -8.33 -2.18
N VAL A 391 1.07 -8.27 -1.67
CA VAL A 391 1.63 -9.28 -0.77
C VAL A 391 1.73 -8.72 0.65
N ASN A 392 1.06 -9.36 1.62
CA ASN A 392 1.05 -8.97 3.03
C ASN A 392 1.99 -9.84 3.85
N LEU A 393 2.88 -9.19 4.59
CA LEU A 393 3.66 -9.80 5.66
C LEU A 393 2.85 -9.79 6.96
N THR A 394 2.77 -10.93 7.62
CA THR A 394 2.10 -11.09 8.91
C THR A 394 3.06 -11.54 10.01
N VAL A 395 2.82 -11.08 11.23
CA VAL A 395 3.45 -11.56 12.46
C VAL A 395 2.33 -11.89 13.44
N ASP A 396 2.28 -13.14 13.91
CA ASP A 396 1.23 -13.67 14.78
C ASP A 396 -0.19 -13.47 14.21
N GLY A 397 -0.30 -13.60 12.89
CA GLY A 397 -1.55 -13.45 12.13
C GLY A 397 -1.96 -12.00 11.85
N VAL A 398 -1.23 -11.00 12.35
CA VAL A 398 -1.50 -9.57 12.12
C VAL A 398 -0.66 -9.06 10.94
N VAL A 399 -1.28 -8.37 9.99
CA VAL A 399 -0.56 -7.72 8.88
C VAL A 399 0.30 -6.58 9.42
N VAL A 400 1.61 -6.67 9.22
CA VAL A 400 2.60 -5.71 9.73
C VAL A 400 3.29 -4.90 8.63
N ALA A 401 3.24 -5.37 7.38
CA ALA A 401 3.72 -4.67 6.20
C ALA A 401 3.05 -5.27 4.95
N PHE A 402 3.03 -4.52 3.85
CA PHE A 402 2.60 -5.04 2.55
C PHE A 402 3.45 -4.42 1.44
N ARG A 403 3.49 -5.08 0.27
CA ARG A 403 4.07 -4.55 -0.96
C ARG A 403 3.22 -4.95 -2.15
N ASP A 404 3.08 -4.03 -3.09
CA ASP A 404 2.42 -4.28 -4.36
C ASP A 404 3.49 -4.58 -5.44
N ILE A 405 3.30 -5.64 -6.21
CA ILE A 405 4.18 -6.01 -7.33
C ILE A 405 3.36 -6.17 -8.61
N THR A 406 3.83 -5.57 -9.69
CA THR A 406 3.23 -5.74 -11.03
C THR A 406 4.01 -6.80 -11.79
N LEU A 407 3.34 -7.85 -12.26
CA LEU A 407 3.97 -8.93 -13.03
C LEU A 407 3.27 -9.11 -14.38
N ASN A 408 4.08 -9.21 -15.43
CA ASN A 408 3.64 -9.65 -16.75
C ASN A 408 3.18 -11.12 -16.70
N PRO A 409 2.42 -11.58 -17.72
CA PRO A 409 2.01 -12.98 -17.84
C PRO A 409 3.19 -13.94 -17.72
N ALA A 410 2.99 -15.08 -17.05
CA ALA A 410 3.99 -16.12 -16.84
C ALA A 410 5.32 -15.67 -16.18
N SER A 411 5.36 -14.45 -15.62
CA SER A 411 6.55 -13.92 -14.97
C SER A 411 6.54 -14.23 -13.47
N SER A 412 7.73 -14.49 -12.93
CA SER A 412 7.96 -14.70 -11.50
C SER A 412 8.96 -13.68 -10.96
N ALA A 413 8.78 -13.25 -9.71
CA ALA A 413 9.73 -12.41 -9.01
C ALA A 413 9.81 -12.78 -7.53
N GLU A 414 11.00 -12.65 -6.95
CA GLU A 414 11.19 -12.75 -5.51
C GLU A 414 10.94 -11.38 -4.86
N LEU A 415 10.17 -11.39 -3.76
CA LEU A 415 9.87 -10.23 -2.95
C LEU A 415 10.48 -10.40 -1.57
N SER A 416 11.09 -9.34 -1.02
CA SER A 416 11.69 -9.34 0.31
C SER A 416 11.12 -8.28 1.25
N PHE A 417 11.00 -8.64 2.52
CA PHE A 417 10.66 -7.76 3.63
C PHE A 417 11.73 -7.83 4.72
N LEU A 418 12.14 -6.68 5.22
CA LEU A 418 12.96 -6.60 6.44
C LEU A 418 12.05 -6.25 7.62
N ARG A 419 12.19 -6.98 8.73
CA ARG A 419 11.43 -6.73 9.95
C ARG A 419 12.30 -6.88 11.19
N ASP A 420 12.14 -5.95 12.13
CA ASP A 420 12.77 -6.01 13.45
C ASP A 420 11.78 -6.57 14.47
N LEU A 421 12.20 -7.57 15.23
CA LEU A 421 11.49 -8.17 16.35
C LEU A 421 12.24 -7.77 17.63
N THR A 422 11.68 -6.83 18.37
CA THR A 422 12.37 -6.17 19.50
C THR A 422 12.23 -6.89 20.82
N ASP A 423 11.12 -7.60 21.02
CA ASP A 423 10.83 -8.29 22.28
C ASP A 423 11.14 -9.79 22.17
N PRO A 424 11.67 -10.42 23.23
CA PRO A 424 11.87 -11.87 23.25
C PRO A 424 10.55 -12.63 23.14
N GLY A 425 10.56 -13.76 22.44
CA GLY A 425 9.38 -14.59 22.23
C GLY A 425 9.45 -15.45 20.97
N VAL A 426 8.40 -16.24 20.74
CA VAL A 426 8.23 -17.01 19.50
C VAL A 426 7.18 -16.32 18.64
N TYR A 427 7.57 -15.92 17.44
CA TYR A 427 6.73 -15.19 16.49
C TYR A 427 6.38 -16.09 15.30
N MET A 428 5.11 -16.11 14.90
CA MET A 428 4.67 -16.80 13.70
C MET A 428 4.67 -15.84 12.51
N VAL A 429 5.69 -15.91 11.68
CA VAL A 429 5.88 -15.02 10.52
C VAL A 429 5.28 -15.66 9.26
N GLY A 430 4.28 -15.03 8.66
CA GLY A 430 3.56 -15.58 7.51
C GLY A 430 3.43 -14.59 6.35
N VAL A 431 3.14 -15.11 5.16
CA VAL A 431 2.80 -14.31 3.97
C VAL A 431 1.54 -14.88 3.32
N ASP A 432 0.51 -14.06 3.16
CA ASP A 432 -0.78 -14.35 2.47
C ASP A 432 -1.19 -15.83 2.34
N GLY A 433 -1.52 -16.45 3.46
CA GLY A 433 -2.09 -17.81 3.48
C GLY A 433 -1.08 -18.95 3.33
N LEU A 434 0.20 -18.66 3.08
CA LEU A 434 1.27 -19.66 3.21
C LEU A 434 1.45 -20.08 4.66
N ALA A 435 1.92 -21.32 4.86
CA ALA A 435 2.22 -21.83 6.20
C ALA A 435 3.27 -20.94 6.89
N PRO A 436 2.98 -20.39 8.08
CA PRO A 436 3.89 -19.47 8.74
C PRO A 436 5.15 -20.18 9.26
N VAL A 437 6.25 -19.44 9.33
CA VAL A 437 7.54 -19.88 9.87
C VAL A 437 7.68 -19.33 11.30
N ALA A 438 7.99 -20.22 12.24
CA ALA A 438 8.26 -19.82 13.63
C ALA A 438 9.65 -19.19 13.75
N VAL A 439 9.73 -17.99 14.30
CA VAL A 439 10.98 -17.27 14.61
C VAL A 439 11.13 -17.15 16.11
N THR A 440 12.24 -17.64 16.66
CA THR A 440 12.53 -17.56 18.10
C THR A 440 13.47 -16.40 18.39
N VAL A 441 13.00 -15.40 19.13
CA VAL A 441 13.78 -14.26 19.56
C VAL A 441 14.17 -14.45 21.02
N LEU A 442 15.46 -14.63 21.27
CA LEU A 442 16.03 -14.93 22.57
C LEU A 442 16.26 -13.64 23.38
N LYS A 443 15.99 -13.71 24.68
CA LYS A 443 16.28 -12.64 25.64
C LYS A 443 17.79 -12.45 25.79
N PRO A 444 18.34 -11.22 25.63
CA PRO A 444 19.76 -10.94 25.85
C PRO A 444 20.23 -11.29 27.26
N ALA A 445 21.53 -11.55 27.42
CA ALA A 445 22.16 -11.74 28.73
C ALA A 445 21.88 -10.53 29.64
N THR A 446 21.32 -10.79 30.82
CA THR A 446 20.91 -9.77 31.79
C THR A 446 21.31 -10.24 33.18
N PHE A 447 22.22 -9.53 33.85
CA PHE A 447 22.81 -10.00 35.09
C PHE A 447 22.17 -9.37 36.32
N VAL A 448 21.93 -10.21 37.34
CA VAL A 448 21.44 -9.81 38.66
C VAL A 448 22.45 -10.29 39.70
N LEU A 449 22.74 -9.44 40.68
CA LEU A 449 23.68 -9.73 41.76
C LEU A 449 22.91 -9.93 43.06
N ASP A 450 23.30 -10.95 43.83
CA ASP A 450 22.73 -11.29 45.14
C ASP A 450 23.81 -11.90 46.07
N ASN A 451 23.47 -12.15 47.33
CA ASN A 451 24.28 -12.82 48.34
C ASN A 451 25.68 -12.22 48.49
N LEU A 452 25.76 -10.88 48.62
CA LEU A 452 27.01 -10.23 48.99
C LEU A 452 27.41 -10.67 50.40
N GLU A 453 28.50 -11.43 50.48
CA GLU A 453 29.13 -11.85 51.71
C GLU A 453 30.50 -11.21 51.85
N VAL A 454 30.77 -10.68 53.04
CA VAL A 454 32.06 -10.07 53.38
C VAL A 454 32.49 -10.67 54.72
N ASP A 455 33.60 -11.41 54.73
CA ASP A 455 34.09 -12.11 55.91
C ASP A 455 35.64 -12.04 56.01
N PRO A 456 36.21 -11.68 57.17
CA PRO A 456 35.55 -11.16 58.37
C PRO A 456 35.18 -9.67 58.26
N VAL A 457 34.09 -9.26 58.91
CA VAL A 457 33.67 -7.85 59.03
C VAL A 457 34.44 -7.08 60.13
N THR A 458 35.21 -7.76 60.96
CA THR A 458 36.13 -7.13 61.91
C THR A 458 37.33 -8.01 62.21
N GLY A 459 38.48 -7.40 62.52
CA GLY A 459 39.68 -8.12 62.90
C GLY A 459 40.89 -7.21 63.10
N LEU A 460 42.07 -7.80 63.27
CA LEU A 460 43.31 -7.07 63.52
C LEU A 460 44.03 -6.70 62.21
N GLU A 461 44.74 -5.58 62.20
CA GLU A 461 45.61 -5.18 61.09
C GLU A 461 46.85 -6.10 60.97
N PRO A 462 47.24 -6.56 59.76
CA PRO A 462 46.52 -6.45 58.49
C PRO A 462 45.36 -7.46 58.39
N LEU A 463 44.17 -6.99 58.00
CA LEU A 463 42.98 -7.85 57.88
C LEU A 463 42.79 -8.31 56.42
N ASN A 464 42.88 -9.61 56.18
CA ASN A 464 42.53 -10.18 54.87
C ASN A 464 41.04 -10.51 54.82
N VAL A 465 40.29 -9.79 53.98
CA VAL A 465 38.85 -9.93 53.81
C VAL A 465 38.55 -10.70 52.54
N ASN A 466 37.70 -11.71 52.66
CA ASN A 466 37.10 -12.43 51.53
C ASN A 466 35.76 -11.79 51.22
N VAL A 467 35.55 -11.46 49.95
CA VAL A 467 34.28 -10.91 49.46
C VAL A 467 33.74 -11.87 48.41
N ALA A 468 32.50 -12.31 48.57
CA ALA A 468 31.82 -13.17 47.62
C ALA A 468 30.48 -12.57 47.22
N VAL A 469 30.08 -12.77 45.97
CA VAL A 469 28.77 -12.37 45.45
C VAL A 469 28.31 -13.40 44.43
N ASP A 470 27.01 -13.67 44.36
CA ASP A 470 26.43 -14.50 43.33
C ASP A 470 26.00 -13.62 42.15
N VAL A 471 26.39 -14.02 40.93
CA VAL A 471 26.00 -13.37 39.67
C VAL A 471 25.13 -14.33 38.88
N THR A 472 23.85 -14.00 38.70
CA THR A 472 22.89 -14.80 37.93
C THR A 472 22.61 -14.15 36.58
N ASN A 473 22.74 -14.90 35.49
CA ASN A 473 22.28 -14.47 34.16
C ASN A 473 20.81 -14.85 33.96
N THR A 474 19.93 -13.85 33.97
CA THR A 474 18.48 -13.98 33.77
C THR A 474 18.04 -13.83 32.30
N GLY A 475 19.00 -13.78 31.38
CA GLY A 475 18.80 -13.86 29.93
C GLY A 475 18.74 -15.30 29.42
N GLU A 476 18.48 -15.45 28.12
CA GLU A 476 18.39 -16.75 27.43
C GLU A 476 19.66 -17.10 26.63
N VAL A 477 20.66 -16.21 26.62
CA VAL A 477 21.97 -16.45 26.02
C VAL A 477 23.10 -16.19 27.02
N ALA A 478 24.24 -16.84 26.82
CA ALA A 478 25.45 -16.57 27.57
C ALA A 478 25.95 -15.15 27.31
N GLY A 479 26.59 -14.54 28.32
CA GLY A 479 27.22 -13.24 28.17
C GLY A 479 28.31 -13.02 29.19
N ASP A 480 29.17 -12.03 28.92
CA ASP A 480 30.27 -11.67 29.79
C ASP A 480 29.85 -10.59 30.79
N TYR A 481 30.08 -10.86 32.07
CA TYR A 481 29.86 -9.93 33.17
C TYR A 481 31.19 -9.57 33.84
N THR A 482 31.40 -8.29 34.16
CA THR A 482 32.57 -7.82 34.91
C THR A 482 32.15 -7.32 36.28
N ALA A 483 32.41 -8.12 37.31
CA ALA A 483 32.17 -7.75 38.70
C ALA A 483 33.30 -6.84 39.21
N SER A 484 32.97 -5.71 39.84
CA SER A 484 33.95 -4.79 40.42
C SER A 484 33.88 -4.81 41.94
N LEU A 485 34.98 -5.08 42.63
CA LEU A 485 35.09 -4.89 44.07
C LEU A 485 35.37 -3.41 44.36
N LEU A 486 34.52 -2.78 45.17
CA LEU A 486 34.67 -1.40 45.63
C LEU A 486 34.98 -1.34 47.12
N VAL A 487 35.93 -0.49 47.49
CA VAL A 487 36.24 -0.12 48.88
C VAL A 487 36.14 1.39 49.01
N ASN A 488 35.24 1.86 49.88
CA ASN A 488 34.90 3.28 50.04
C ASN A 488 34.49 3.96 48.72
N GLY A 489 33.80 3.22 47.85
CA GLY A 489 33.35 3.69 46.54
C GLY A 489 34.41 3.70 45.43
N ALA A 490 35.66 3.32 45.73
CA ALA A 490 36.70 3.18 44.71
C ALA A 490 36.82 1.71 44.27
N VAL A 491 36.88 1.46 42.96
CA VAL A 491 37.14 0.12 42.41
C VAL A 491 38.57 -0.28 42.74
N VAL A 492 38.74 -1.37 43.50
CA VAL A 492 40.05 -1.89 43.92
C VAL A 492 40.42 -3.21 43.24
N SER A 493 39.46 -3.90 42.63
CA SER A 493 39.68 -5.11 41.84
C SER A 493 38.49 -5.33 40.90
N GLN A 494 38.70 -6.05 39.80
CA GLN A 494 37.64 -6.45 38.87
C GLN A 494 37.87 -7.88 38.39
N ARG A 495 36.79 -8.58 38.04
CA ARG A 495 36.85 -9.93 37.47
C ARG A 495 35.76 -10.11 36.42
N THR A 496 36.16 -10.47 35.20
CA THR A 496 35.26 -10.78 34.09
C THR A 496 35.04 -12.28 33.98
N LEU A 497 33.79 -12.69 33.75
CA LEU A 497 33.38 -14.08 33.59
C LEU A 497 32.26 -14.19 32.56
N THR A 498 32.26 -15.28 31.79
CA THR A 498 31.10 -15.66 30.96
C THR A 498 30.12 -16.45 31.84
N VAL A 499 28.87 -16.01 31.92
CA VAL A 499 27.80 -16.70 32.66
C VAL A 499 26.79 -17.22 31.64
N ASN A 500 26.57 -18.54 31.62
CA ASN A 500 25.60 -19.15 30.71
C ASN A 500 24.16 -18.72 31.08
N ALA A 501 23.22 -18.89 30.15
CA ALA A 501 21.82 -18.58 30.40
C ALA A 501 21.25 -19.35 31.60
N GLY A 502 20.61 -18.67 32.53
CA GLY A 502 20.08 -19.25 33.78
C GLY A 502 21.13 -19.69 34.80
N GLU A 503 22.43 -19.58 34.48
CA GLU A 503 23.50 -19.95 35.39
C GLU A 503 23.70 -18.89 36.48
N THR A 504 24.09 -19.35 37.67
CA THR A 504 24.57 -18.50 38.76
C THR A 504 26.01 -18.87 39.08
N ILE A 505 26.92 -17.90 38.99
CA ILE A 505 28.33 -18.09 39.31
C ILE A 505 28.68 -17.25 40.53
N ARG A 506 29.34 -17.88 41.51
CA ARG A 506 29.87 -17.17 42.68
C ARG A 506 31.23 -16.54 42.37
N VAL A 507 31.30 -15.22 42.46
CA VAL A 507 32.52 -14.44 42.23
C VAL A 507 33.15 -14.12 43.58
N THR A 508 34.43 -14.43 43.72
CA THR A 508 35.20 -14.18 44.94
C THR A 508 36.36 -13.23 44.71
N PHE A 509 36.58 -12.35 45.68
CA PHE A 509 37.72 -11.43 45.79
C PHE A 509 38.39 -11.58 47.15
N THR A 510 39.66 -11.23 47.21
CA THR A 510 40.43 -11.11 48.46
C THR A 510 41.01 -9.72 48.53
N ARG A 511 40.95 -9.08 49.70
CA ARG A 511 41.52 -7.75 49.92
C ARG A 511 42.10 -7.60 51.31
N VAL A 512 43.35 -7.15 51.39
CA VAL A 512 43.99 -6.76 52.65
C VAL A 512 43.66 -5.31 52.99
N LEU A 513 43.16 -5.07 54.20
CA LEU A 513 42.80 -3.76 54.74
C LEU A 513 43.70 -3.40 55.93
N SER A 514 44.15 -2.14 55.94
CA SER A 514 44.87 -1.50 57.07
C SER A 514 43.90 -0.99 58.14
N ARG A 515 44.39 -0.51 59.29
CA ARG A 515 43.55 0.05 60.36
C ARG A 515 42.52 1.06 59.84
N GLY A 516 41.27 0.92 60.27
CA GLY A 516 40.17 1.83 59.91
C GLY A 516 38.85 1.11 59.65
N THR A 517 37.83 1.89 59.30
CA THR A 517 36.51 1.38 58.87
C THR A 517 36.35 1.60 57.36
N TYR A 518 35.92 0.56 56.66
CA TYR A 518 35.77 0.56 55.21
C TYR A 518 34.37 0.09 54.82
N ASN A 519 33.80 0.71 53.80
CA ASN A 519 32.59 0.24 53.14
C ASN A 519 33.00 -0.64 51.96
N VAL A 520 32.75 -1.95 52.05
CA VAL A 520 33.12 -2.94 51.05
C VAL A 520 31.87 -3.39 50.29
N THR A 521 31.88 -3.35 48.96
CA THR A 521 30.76 -3.80 48.12
C THR A 521 31.25 -4.36 46.79
N VAL A 522 30.36 -5.01 46.04
CA VAL A 522 30.55 -5.35 44.64
C VAL A 522 29.56 -4.56 43.79
N ASP A 523 30.08 -3.84 42.79
CA ASP A 523 29.36 -2.94 41.90
C ASP A 523 28.39 -2.01 42.66
N GLY A 524 27.08 -2.12 42.41
CA GLY A 524 26.03 -1.27 42.99
C GLY A 524 25.33 -1.84 44.21
N LEU A 525 25.76 -2.98 44.77
CA LEU A 525 25.12 -3.56 45.95
C LEU A 525 25.32 -2.70 47.21
N ALA A 526 24.44 -2.90 48.20
CA ALA A 526 24.56 -2.22 49.48
C ALA A 526 25.88 -2.58 50.19
N PRO A 527 26.68 -1.59 50.63
CA PRO A 527 28.00 -1.85 51.21
C PRO A 527 27.93 -2.48 52.61
N VAL A 528 28.88 -3.36 52.88
CA VAL A 528 29.12 -3.96 54.21
C VAL A 528 30.28 -3.22 54.88
N ALA A 529 30.06 -2.76 56.12
CA ALA A 529 31.09 -2.08 56.90
C ALA A 529 32.08 -3.09 57.51
N VAL A 530 33.37 -2.92 57.22
CA VAL A 530 34.47 -3.72 57.77
C VAL A 530 35.35 -2.86 58.68
N THR A 531 35.60 -3.29 59.91
CA THR A 531 36.41 -2.55 60.90
C THR A 531 37.69 -3.28 61.26
N VAL A 532 38.83 -2.67 60.94
CA VAL A 532 40.17 -3.18 61.22
C VAL A 532 40.76 -2.47 62.44
N LEU A 533 41.10 -3.24 63.48
CA LEU A 533 41.55 -2.79 64.79
C LEU A 533 43.06 -3.01 64.98
N LYS A 534 43.68 -2.19 65.83
CA LYS A 534 45.07 -2.36 66.27
C LYS A 534 45.15 -3.06 67.65
N PRO A 535 46.05 -4.03 67.86
CA PRO A 535 46.25 -4.66 69.18
C PRO A 535 46.65 -3.67 70.28
N ALA A 536 46.35 -3.98 71.55
CA ALA A 536 46.80 -3.20 72.70
C ALA A 536 48.34 -3.03 72.68
N THR A 537 48.81 -1.78 72.73
CA THR A 537 50.24 -1.45 72.64
C THR A 537 50.57 -0.38 73.67
N PHE A 538 51.38 -0.71 74.68
CA PHE A 538 51.61 0.20 75.81
C PHE A 538 52.86 1.05 75.64
N GLN A 539 52.73 2.33 75.96
CA GLN A 539 53.81 3.31 75.92
C GLN A 539 53.94 4.00 77.28
N LEU A 540 55.19 4.07 77.79
CA LEU A 540 55.49 4.69 79.07
C LEU A 540 56.10 6.07 78.84
N SER A 541 55.71 7.03 79.67
CA SER A 541 56.21 8.41 79.60
C SER A 541 56.18 9.09 80.97
N ASN A 542 56.75 10.30 81.06
CA ASN A 542 56.63 11.18 82.22
C ASN A 542 57.11 10.56 83.55
N LEU A 543 58.22 9.81 83.54
CA LEU A 543 58.85 9.35 84.78
C LEU A 543 59.29 10.53 85.64
N ARG A 544 58.84 10.59 86.89
CA ARG A 544 59.25 11.59 87.89
C ARG A 544 59.57 10.91 89.21
N VAL A 545 60.60 11.41 89.91
CA VAL A 545 61.00 10.95 91.25
C VAL A 545 61.15 12.17 92.14
N SER A 546 60.57 12.16 93.34
CA SER A 546 60.66 13.26 94.31
C SER A 546 60.57 12.78 95.76
N PRO A 547 61.38 13.33 96.69
CA PRO A 547 62.53 14.21 96.48
C PRO A 547 63.74 13.47 95.89
N LEU A 548 64.68 14.21 95.28
CA LEU A 548 65.91 13.65 94.67
C LEU A 548 67.10 13.57 95.65
N SER A 549 67.02 14.21 96.82
CA SER A 549 68.05 14.08 97.86
C SER A 549 67.52 14.41 99.27
N GLY A 550 68.24 13.94 100.30
CA GLY A 550 67.91 14.20 101.71
C GLY A 550 68.70 13.31 102.69
N PRO A 551 68.57 13.51 104.01
CA PRO A 551 69.20 12.65 105.01
C PRO A 551 68.49 11.29 105.09
N ALA A 552 69.23 10.24 105.49
CA ALA A 552 68.62 8.93 105.73
C ALA A 552 67.77 8.90 107.02
N PRO A 553 66.60 8.23 107.03
CA PRO A 553 65.93 7.55 105.90
C PRO A 553 65.13 8.52 104.99
N LEU A 554 65.21 8.36 103.66
CA LEU A 554 64.52 9.22 102.68
C LEU A 554 63.35 8.50 101.99
N GLY A 555 62.13 8.99 102.16
CA GLY A 555 60.95 8.52 101.41
C GLY A 555 60.83 9.22 100.06
N ILE A 556 60.81 8.46 98.96
CA ILE A 556 60.61 8.95 97.60
C ILE A 556 59.27 8.50 97.04
N THR A 557 58.70 9.35 96.17
CA THR A 557 57.54 9.05 95.33
C THR A 557 58.00 8.98 93.88
N VAL A 558 57.56 7.94 93.16
CA VAL A 558 57.88 7.71 91.75
C VAL A 558 56.58 7.66 90.96
N THR A 559 56.44 8.48 89.93
CA THR A 559 55.23 8.48 89.07
C THR A 559 55.60 8.24 87.62
N VAL A 560 54.80 7.48 86.89
CA VAL A 560 54.94 7.23 85.45
C VAL A 560 53.57 7.21 84.79
N SER A 561 53.45 7.75 83.57
CA SER A 561 52.23 7.67 82.76
C SER A 561 52.33 6.51 81.78
N ILE A 562 51.26 5.71 81.70
CA ILE A 562 51.13 4.54 80.82
C ILE A 562 49.94 4.78 79.91
N THR A 563 50.14 4.69 78.59
CA THR A 563 49.11 4.88 77.57
C THR A 563 48.97 3.63 76.71
N ASN A 564 47.74 3.15 76.47
CA ASN A 564 47.47 2.12 75.47
C ASN A 564 47.24 2.77 74.09
N ALA A 565 48.24 2.72 73.22
CA ALA A 565 48.20 3.23 71.85
C ALA A 565 47.60 2.22 70.83
N GLY A 566 46.97 1.14 71.32
CA GLY A 566 46.15 0.21 70.53
C GLY A 566 44.66 0.57 70.57
N ASP A 567 43.83 -0.18 69.84
CA ASP A 567 42.37 -0.05 69.82
C ASP A 567 41.69 -1.04 70.77
N LEU A 568 42.31 -2.19 71.03
CA LEU A 568 41.81 -3.19 71.99
C LEU A 568 42.24 -2.86 73.43
N ALA A 569 41.39 -3.25 74.38
CA ALA A 569 41.74 -3.24 75.79
C ALA A 569 42.86 -4.25 76.08
N GLY A 570 43.73 -3.92 77.02
CA GLY A 570 44.78 -4.82 77.48
C GLY A 570 45.29 -4.48 78.87
N SER A 571 46.09 -5.39 79.43
CA SER A 571 46.74 -5.22 80.72
C SER A 571 48.24 -4.96 80.55
N TYR A 572 48.79 -4.01 81.31
CA TYR A 572 50.24 -3.76 81.37
C TYR A 572 50.72 -3.74 82.82
N THR A 573 51.83 -4.42 83.11
CA THR A 573 52.47 -4.44 84.42
C THR A 573 53.73 -3.59 84.38
N ALA A 574 53.74 -2.51 85.18
CA ALA A 574 54.85 -1.60 85.31
C ALA A 574 55.69 -1.95 86.55
N ASP A 575 57.00 -2.15 86.38
CA ASP A 575 57.91 -2.55 87.45
C ASP A 575 58.77 -1.38 87.92
N LEU A 576 58.69 -1.04 89.21
CA LEU A 576 59.61 -0.08 89.81
C LEU A 576 60.97 -0.74 90.02
N MET A 577 62.02 -0.16 89.43
CA MET A 577 63.39 -0.61 89.57
C MET A 577 64.23 0.39 90.35
N VAL A 578 65.01 -0.10 91.31
CA VAL A 578 66.01 0.66 92.05
C VAL A 578 67.36 -0.03 91.90
N ASN A 579 68.35 0.68 91.37
CA ASN A 579 69.66 0.13 90.97
C ASN A 579 69.55 -1.09 90.04
N GLY A 580 68.55 -1.09 89.16
CA GLY A 580 68.29 -2.19 88.23
C GLY A 580 67.63 -3.43 88.85
N ILE A 581 67.32 -3.40 90.16
CA ILE A 581 66.58 -4.47 90.83
C ILE A 581 65.11 -4.07 90.93
N LYS A 582 64.22 -4.97 90.53
CA LYS A 582 62.77 -4.82 90.72
C LYS A 582 62.45 -4.80 92.22
N VAL A 583 61.81 -3.72 92.67
CA VAL A 583 61.48 -3.51 94.09
C VAL A 583 59.98 -3.37 94.36
N ASP A 584 59.17 -3.11 93.33
CA ASP A 584 57.70 -3.06 93.38
C ASP A 584 57.13 -3.27 91.96
N SER A 585 55.84 -3.57 91.82
CA SER A 585 55.14 -3.71 90.53
C SER A 585 53.66 -3.40 90.63
N ARG A 586 53.08 -2.78 89.60
CA ARG A 586 51.63 -2.50 89.52
C ARG A 586 51.10 -2.78 88.12
N THR A 587 49.96 -3.44 88.04
CA THR A 587 49.26 -3.74 86.79
C THR A 587 48.10 -2.77 86.57
N VAL A 588 47.95 -2.29 85.34
CA VAL A 588 46.83 -1.44 84.89
C VAL A 588 46.13 -2.09 83.70
N ASN A 589 44.81 -1.99 83.65
CA ASN A 589 44.00 -2.38 82.49
C ASN A 589 43.54 -1.10 81.81
N LEU A 590 43.84 -0.95 80.52
CA LEU A 590 43.51 0.26 79.75
C LEU A 590 42.77 -0.14 78.48
N ASN A 591 41.64 0.51 78.22
CA ASN A 591 40.97 0.46 76.93
C ASN A 591 41.86 1.08 75.83
N GLY A 592 41.51 0.86 74.56
CA GLY A 592 42.24 1.48 73.46
C GLY A 592 42.21 3.01 73.56
N GLY A 593 43.38 3.65 73.43
CA GLY A 593 43.55 5.09 73.58
C GLY A 593 43.56 5.61 75.03
N GLU A 594 43.33 4.77 76.04
CA GLU A 594 43.28 5.18 77.45
C GLU A 594 44.68 5.37 78.05
N SER A 595 44.82 6.36 78.93
CA SER A 595 46.06 6.66 79.68
C SER A 595 45.79 6.70 81.18
N THR A 596 46.74 6.21 81.98
CA THR A 596 46.71 6.34 83.44
C THR A 596 48.09 6.67 84.00
N THR A 597 48.15 7.16 85.24
CA THR A 597 49.41 7.41 85.95
C THR A 597 49.55 6.44 87.12
N VAL A 598 50.66 5.72 87.15
CA VAL A 598 51.02 4.80 88.23
C VAL A 598 51.99 5.50 89.18
N THR A 599 51.73 5.39 90.49
CA THR A 599 52.53 6.01 91.54
C THR A 599 53.07 4.96 92.51
N TYR A 600 54.35 5.03 92.85
CA TYR A 600 55.01 4.19 93.84
C TYR A 600 55.59 5.04 94.96
N THR A 601 55.72 4.47 96.16
CA THR A 601 56.40 5.10 97.31
C THR A 601 57.45 4.15 97.86
N ARG A 602 58.69 4.62 98.07
CA ARG A 602 59.80 3.79 98.57
C ARG A 602 60.69 4.57 99.54
N THR A 603 61.17 3.91 100.58
CA THR A 603 62.17 4.49 101.50
C THR A 603 63.57 3.98 101.18
N LEU A 604 64.55 4.89 101.12
CA LEU A 604 65.96 4.62 100.80
C LEU A 604 66.87 4.90 102.01
N SER A 605 67.87 4.05 102.22
CA SER A 605 68.93 4.24 103.23
C SER A 605 70.06 5.11 102.66
N THR A 606 71.13 5.38 103.43
CA THR A 606 72.28 6.19 102.95
C THR A 606 72.90 5.56 101.69
N GLY A 607 73.08 6.35 100.63
CA GLY A 607 73.63 5.88 99.36
C GLY A 607 73.10 6.64 98.15
N THR A 608 73.58 6.27 96.97
CA THR A 608 73.10 6.79 95.68
C THR A 608 72.33 5.71 94.94
N TYR A 609 71.11 6.01 94.52
CA TYR A 609 70.18 5.07 93.89
C TYR A 609 69.75 5.55 92.50
N ARG A 610 69.71 4.64 91.52
CA ARG A 610 69.14 4.87 90.19
C ARG A 610 67.72 4.31 90.17
N VAL A 611 66.72 5.18 90.10
CA VAL A 611 65.31 4.82 90.20
C VAL A 611 64.65 4.94 88.82
N THR A 612 63.99 3.89 88.35
CA THR A 612 63.23 3.91 87.10
C THR A 612 61.97 3.05 87.19
N VAL A 613 61.10 3.16 86.19
CA VAL A 613 60.05 2.18 85.94
C VAL A 613 60.36 1.48 84.61
N ASP A 614 60.45 0.15 84.65
CA ASP A 614 60.87 -0.73 83.57
C ASP A 614 62.14 -0.20 82.85
N GLY A 615 62.07 -0.04 81.54
CA GLY A 615 63.18 0.38 80.69
C GLY A 615 63.34 1.90 80.51
N LEU A 616 62.60 2.74 81.25
CA LEU A 616 62.76 4.19 81.13
C LEU A 616 64.15 4.66 81.63
N PRO A 617 64.68 5.80 81.16
CA PRO A 617 65.93 6.35 81.66
C PRO A 617 65.88 6.61 83.18
N PRO A 618 66.82 6.06 83.98
CA PRO A 618 66.75 6.16 85.44
C PRO A 618 67.10 7.55 85.96
N ILE A 619 66.42 7.95 87.03
CA ILE A 619 66.65 9.19 87.77
C ILE A 619 67.46 8.88 89.03
N THR A 620 68.54 9.64 89.26
CA THR A 620 69.44 9.45 90.41
C THR A 620 68.90 10.15 91.67
N VAL A 621 68.87 9.43 92.79
CA VAL A 621 68.51 9.92 94.13
C VAL A 621 69.70 9.74 95.07
N THR A 622 70.08 10.77 95.83
CA THR A 622 71.25 10.75 96.74
C THR A 622 70.86 10.96 98.21
N VAL A 623 71.26 10.04 99.08
CA VAL A 623 70.94 10.03 100.51
C VAL A 623 72.22 10.14 101.37
N THR A 624 72.36 11.19 102.19
CA THR A 624 73.61 11.53 102.94
C THR A 624 73.61 11.09 104.42
N SER A 625 74.81 11.01 105.05
CA SER A 625 75.05 10.63 106.46
C SER A 625 75.17 11.83 107.43
N SER A 626 74.90 11.64 108.73
CA SER A 626 74.94 12.67 109.81
C SER A 626 76.30 12.73 110.56
N GLY A 627 76.91 13.92 110.80
CA GLY A 627 78.28 14.12 111.39
C GLY A 627 78.45 14.22 112.94
N ILE A 628 79.68 14.52 113.46
CA ILE A 628 80.08 14.64 114.91
C ILE A 628 79.73 16.01 115.52
N THR A 629 79.30 16.08 116.79
CA THR A 629 78.78 17.31 117.46
C THR A 629 79.75 17.97 118.46
N VAL A 630 79.58 19.28 118.74
CA VAL A 630 80.47 20.11 119.58
C VAL A 630 80.53 19.65 121.04
N ASP A 631 79.42 19.20 121.62
CA ASP A 631 79.38 18.71 123.02
C ASP A 631 80.26 17.48 123.26
N GLN A 632 80.41 16.65 122.22
CA GLN A 632 81.26 15.46 122.26
C GLN A 632 82.75 15.83 122.30
N VAL A 633 83.14 16.98 121.72
CA VAL A 633 84.50 17.50 121.75
C VAL A 633 84.83 18.15 123.10
N ILE A 634 83.88 18.90 123.69
CA ILE A 634 84.05 19.52 125.02
C ILE A 634 84.25 18.46 126.11
N SER A 635 83.49 17.36 126.03
CA SER A 635 83.59 16.26 126.98
C SER A 635 84.97 15.58 126.94
N ALA A 636 85.55 15.43 125.74
CA ALA A 636 86.89 14.90 125.54
C ALA A 636 88.00 15.82 126.09
N ALA A 637 87.84 17.14 125.92
CA ALA A 637 88.75 18.13 126.48
C ALA A 637 88.77 18.09 128.02
N ARG A 638 87.59 18.06 128.66
CA ARG A 638 87.47 17.96 130.12
C ARG A 638 88.09 16.68 130.67
N TYR A 639 87.89 15.56 129.98
CA TYR A 639 88.50 14.28 130.36
C TYR A 639 90.04 14.36 130.34
N MET A 640 90.62 14.97 129.30
CA MET A 640 92.06 15.20 129.21
C MET A 640 92.59 16.08 130.35
N THR A 641 91.90 17.17 130.69
CA THR A 641 92.29 18.08 131.79
C THR A 641 92.25 17.37 133.14
N TRP A 642 91.18 16.63 133.41
CA TRP A 642 91.06 15.83 134.64
C TRP A 642 92.17 14.78 134.76
N TYR A 643 92.45 14.04 133.67
CA TYR A 643 93.45 12.97 133.66
C TYR A 643 94.85 13.53 133.94
N TYR A 644 95.21 14.67 133.34
CA TYR A 644 96.50 15.33 133.58
C TYR A 644 96.63 15.85 135.02
N GLY A 645 95.56 16.44 135.57
CA GLY A 645 95.54 16.92 136.96
C GLY A 645 95.82 15.81 137.97
N LYS A 646 95.32 14.60 137.72
CA LYS A 646 95.45 13.46 138.62
C LYS A 646 96.78 12.70 138.48
N TYR A 647 97.25 12.48 137.26
CA TYR A 647 98.38 11.60 136.99
C TYR A 647 99.67 12.31 136.55
N ARG A 648 99.62 13.64 136.42
CA ARG A 648 100.73 14.48 135.91
C ARG A 648 101.29 14.03 134.56
N ARG A 649 100.45 13.35 133.75
CA ARG A 649 100.71 12.93 132.36
C ARG A 649 99.40 12.86 131.57
N LEU A 650 99.45 12.99 130.24
CA LEU A 650 98.25 12.87 129.38
C LEU A 650 97.83 11.39 129.20
N PRO A 651 96.52 11.10 128.95
CA PRO A 651 96.05 9.75 128.65
C PRO A 651 96.58 9.26 127.30
N VAL A 652 96.67 7.95 127.10
CA VAL A 652 97.18 7.38 125.83
C VAL A 652 96.18 7.55 124.69
N THR A 653 94.87 7.53 124.99
CA THR A 653 93.77 7.74 124.03
C THR A 653 92.53 8.36 124.68
N VAL A 654 91.69 9.03 123.88
CA VAL A 654 90.39 9.62 124.24
C VAL A 654 89.34 9.21 123.20
N ARG A 655 88.13 8.86 123.64
CA ARG A 655 87.07 8.40 122.74
C ARG A 655 86.06 9.50 122.44
N ILE A 656 85.81 9.79 121.16
CA ILE A 656 84.82 10.79 120.68
C ILE A 656 83.93 10.12 119.63
N ALA A 657 82.61 10.24 119.76
CA ALA A 657 81.61 9.65 118.83
C ALA A 657 81.88 8.17 118.48
N GLY A 658 82.34 7.39 119.47
CA GLY A 658 82.62 5.96 119.32
C GLY A 658 84.00 5.59 118.77
N ARG A 659 84.79 6.55 118.24
CA ARG A 659 86.17 6.36 117.76
C ARG A 659 87.22 6.80 118.78
N ASN A 660 88.37 6.12 118.81
CA ASN A 660 89.50 6.43 119.68
C ASN A 660 90.47 7.39 118.96
N TYR A 661 90.96 8.40 119.69
CA TYR A 661 91.88 9.43 119.21
C TYR A 661 93.05 9.56 120.18
N SER A 662 94.25 9.79 119.67
CA SER A 662 95.43 10.13 120.47
C SER A 662 95.34 11.58 120.98
N PRO A 663 96.04 11.94 122.07
CA PRO A 663 96.04 13.32 122.59
C PRO A 663 96.37 14.40 121.55
N PRO A 664 97.36 14.22 120.64
CA PRO A 664 97.59 15.18 119.55
C PRO A 664 96.43 15.27 118.56
N GLU A 665 95.71 14.18 118.29
CA GLU A 665 94.53 14.19 117.40
C GLU A 665 93.32 14.85 118.07
N VAL A 666 93.14 14.65 119.38
CA VAL A 666 92.11 15.37 120.14
C VAL A 666 92.45 16.85 120.20
N LEU A 667 93.73 17.19 120.31
CA LEU A 667 94.21 18.56 120.22
C LEU A 667 94.02 19.13 118.81
N ASP A 668 94.25 18.37 117.74
CA ASP A 668 93.97 18.78 116.36
C ASP A 668 92.46 18.98 116.15
N ILE A 669 91.62 18.11 116.70
CA ILE A 669 90.16 18.28 116.68
C ILE A 669 89.78 19.53 117.48
N LEU A 670 90.32 19.75 118.68
CA LEU A 670 90.09 20.95 119.48
C LEU A 670 90.57 22.22 118.77
N VAL A 671 91.73 22.19 118.12
CA VAL A 671 92.31 23.30 117.38
C VAL A 671 91.48 23.57 116.12
N ARG A 672 91.06 22.55 115.36
CA ARG A 672 90.14 22.72 114.23
C ARG A 672 88.77 23.21 114.67
N THR A 673 88.28 22.78 115.83
CA THR A 673 86.99 23.21 116.39
C THR A 673 87.10 24.64 116.94
N ALA A 674 88.23 25.03 117.53
CA ALA A 674 88.53 26.38 118.01
C ALA A 674 88.83 27.36 116.86
N ILE A 675 89.48 26.90 115.80
CA ILE A 675 89.66 27.64 114.53
C ILE A 675 88.30 27.83 113.83
N ASN A 676 87.36 26.89 114.00
CA ASN A 676 85.98 27.06 113.54
C ASN A 676 85.08 27.82 114.53
N LEU A 677 85.57 28.23 115.71
CA LEU A 677 84.81 28.95 116.77
C LEU A 677 85.42 30.32 117.15
N LEU A 678 86.54 30.74 116.54
CA LEU A 678 87.06 32.13 116.55
C LEU A 678 86.53 32.88 115.31
N PRO A 679 85.63 33.86 115.47
CA PRO A 679 85.13 34.67 114.37
C PRO A 679 86.09 35.85 114.11
N ALA A 680 87.20 35.63 113.40
CA ALA A 680 87.91 36.62 112.57
C ALA A 680 89.23 36.05 111.98
N VAL A 681 89.15 35.06 111.07
CA VAL A 681 89.91 34.94 109.80
C VAL A 681 89.24 33.82 108.99
N ARG A 682 88.00 34.10 108.56
CA ARG A 682 87.32 33.47 107.41
C ARG A 682 86.33 34.49 106.85
N ASP A 683 86.86 35.65 106.52
CA ASP A 683 86.25 36.51 105.51
C ASP A 683 87.37 37.20 104.73
N LEU A 684 87.76 36.56 103.63
CA LEU A 684 88.28 37.25 102.46
C LEU A 684 87.30 36.92 101.34
N SER A 685 86.07 37.41 101.48
CA SER A 685 85.21 37.66 100.34
C SER A 685 85.53 39.07 99.79
N HIS A 686 85.61 39.15 98.46
CA HIS A 686 85.67 40.36 97.63
C HIS A 686 86.94 41.23 97.62
N PRO A 687 87.58 41.39 96.45
CA PRO A 687 88.32 42.61 96.13
C PRO A 687 87.35 43.67 95.60
N GLU A 688 87.13 44.73 96.36
CA GLU A 688 86.99 46.07 95.79
C GLU A 688 88.25 46.90 96.16
N PRO A 689 88.75 47.76 95.25
CA PRO A 689 90.01 48.46 95.45
C PRO A 689 89.82 49.84 96.09
N TRP A 690 90.83 50.22 96.90
CA TRP A 690 91.15 51.56 97.42
C TRP A 690 90.32 52.12 98.60
N ALA A 691 90.82 51.90 99.82
CA ALA A 691 91.02 52.98 100.81
C ALA A 691 91.99 52.53 101.92
N THR A 692 92.83 53.48 102.33
CA THR A 692 93.96 53.43 103.28
C THR A 692 93.69 52.82 104.67
N PRO A 693 94.72 52.27 105.34
CA PRO A 693 94.60 51.62 106.65
C PRO A 693 94.59 52.65 107.80
N PRO A 694 94.10 52.26 108.99
CA PRO A 694 94.79 52.70 110.19
C PRO A 694 94.97 51.60 111.25
N HIS A 695 96.25 51.39 111.56
CA HIS A 695 96.80 51.25 112.91
C HIS A 695 96.18 50.22 113.86
N LEU A 696 96.68 49.00 113.69
CA LEU A 696 97.08 48.07 114.74
C LEU A 696 97.57 48.83 116.00
N THR A 697 96.82 48.74 117.09
CA THR A 697 97.32 49.04 118.43
C THR A 697 97.19 47.78 119.27
N VAL A 698 98.36 47.24 119.61
CA VAL A 698 98.57 46.08 120.47
C VAL A 698 98.19 46.44 121.89
N TYR A 699 97.29 45.68 122.51
CA TYR A 699 97.28 45.54 123.96
C TYR A 699 97.89 44.18 124.30
N THR A 700 99.14 44.23 124.75
CA THR A 700 99.83 43.14 125.41
C THR A 700 99.04 42.73 126.65
N CYS A 701 98.81 41.43 126.81
CA CYS A 701 98.58 40.85 128.13
C CYS A 701 99.51 39.65 128.26
N GLN A 702 100.73 39.92 128.74
CA GLN A 702 101.46 38.92 129.50
C GLN A 702 100.65 38.63 130.75
N VAL A 703 100.34 37.37 131.01
CA VAL A 703 100.18 36.89 132.39
C VAL A 703 100.92 35.57 132.48
N ASN A 704 102.18 35.67 132.88
CA ASN A 704 102.89 34.58 133.54
C ASN A 704 102.52 34.56 135.03
N PHE A 705 102.93 33.45 135.66
CA PHE A 705 103.14 33.19 137.08
C PHE A 705 101.90 32.59 137.79
N THR A 706 101.97 31.42 138.42
CA THR A 706 103.10 30.65 139.01
C THR A 706 102.86 29.15 138.98
#